data_AF-A0A6N3J6I1-F1
#
_entry.id   AF-A0A6N3J6I1-F1
#
_cell.length_a   1.000
_cell.length_b   1.000
_cell.length_c   1.000
_cell.angle_alpha   90.00
_cell.angle_beta   90.00
_cell.angle_gamma   90.00
#
_symmetry.space_group_name_H-M   'P 1'
#
loop_
_entity.id
_entity.type
_entity.pdbx_description
1 polymer ?
#
loop_
_entity_poly.entity_id
_entity_poly.type
_entity_poly.pdbx_seq_one_letter_code
_entity_poly.pdbx_strand_id
1 'polypeptide(L)'
;MNLTHTLATLHSGQTETSIADTAMTEKLAKPLRIAVLLGDAVNLDSHSAQILETFAERERVQICALDAAPSTTQEPTAHEPKVHEPSVYEQSSLTALLGQATTAIEQGKLVELKFNDGNQPQPLTQSLYLLDGLRAAKLRLHAHAFIAGFAAGNETTGVVNAGVANAAAVANAALVAAKRSPAQTVQHQLVANTLNEAFVALRQGVTALAARTQAPLHGATDIKAASGTNHQAGYWFSGQHQARVLCLNLVAKTSNQTGESRNLSQSIVLTQGTQVIAPKALVDENRLFVPISGDSINELKAKLFQLLSSLEIGALNTSFASHQLAFLFERYDANATLALVLMAASIDDLKLEAKAMLAALENHAVRHHGQHFKTPAGSCFTAKPLEDAGLTFVYPGVGTVYANMFNNLHEYFPALYHQLEREGDLSAMLQSPQIYAENIKTAASMSLSQQAISGVGASYLFTKLLTQVFNIKPKMALGYSMGEAAMWASLDVWQTPHAMINATENSDIFNHAISGELTAVRRAWQLKDNESIVWNSFVVRANSHEIKALLPEFPRAYLAIIQGDTCVIAGCETSCKALLAKLGKRGIAANRVTAMHTAPAMLVHGQVQDFYTQALKPEALKPKALEAAAQDLPIRFISAAQTAPVTVDSHSIGRAIADTFCSPLDFSALIQNATEQGARLFVEVGADRQTSTLIDKISHAHAGQSTANEATVAIACNAKGADAITSLLKCLAQLISHRVPLSLAPLIKPLSTNAAPLSSAVSPQGEPQ
;
A
#
# COMPACT_ATOMS: atom_id res chain seq x y z
N MET A 1 -32.24 43.38 -24.19
CA MET A 1 -33.52 43.23 -24.92
C MET A 1 -34.53 42.60 -23.98
N ASN A 2 -35.44 43.44 -23.47
CA ASN A 2 -36.70 43.03 -22.85
C ASN A 2 -37.63 42.41 -23.90
N LEU A 3 -38.54 41.53 -23.45
CA LEU A 3 -39.94 41.35 -23.89
C LEU A 3 -40.50 40.11 -23.13
N THR A 4 -41.12 40.20 -21.93
CA THR A 4 -42.53 40.52 -21.58
C THR A 4 -43.61 39.78 -22.37
N HIS A 5 -44.40 38.89 -21.72
CA HIS A 5 -45.83 39.13 -21.36
C HIS A 5 -46.62 37.92 -20.79
N THR A 6 -47.07 38.07 -19.52
CA THR A 6 -48.45 37.92 -18.95
C THR A 6 -49.32 36.67 -19.23
N LEU A 7 -49.76 35.90 -18.22
CA LEU A 7 -50.81 36.08 -17.18
C LEU A 7 -52.21 35.57 -17.60
N ALA A 8 -52.72 34.54 -16.91
CA ALA A 8 -54.15 34.34 -16.66
C ALA A 8 -54.37 33.38 -15.46
N THR A 9 -54.90 33.96 -14.38
CA THR A 9 -55.42 33.34 -13.15
C THR A 9 -56.86 32.83 -13.33
N LEU A 10 -57.23 31.75 -12.64
CA LEU A 10 -58.60 31.51 -12.17
C LEU A 10 -58.59 30.80 -10.79
N HIS A 11 -59.35 31.38 -9.85
CA HIS A 11 -59.52 31.01 -8.45
C HIS A 11 -60.70 30.04 -8.24
N SER A 12 -60.54 29.10 -7.29
CA SER A 12 -61.50 28.68 -6.25
C SER A 12 -60.78 27.64 -5.37
N GLY A 13 -60.86 27.50 -4.04
CA GLY A 13 -61.55 28.18 -2.95
C GLY A 13 -61.56 27.18 -1.77
N GLN A 14 -60.92 27.53 -0.63
CA GLN A 14 -61.04 26.92 0.73
C GLN A 14 -60.50 25.46 0.90
N THR A 15 -59.78 25.06 1.95
CA THR A 15 -59.62 25.50 3.35
C THR A 15 -58.17 25.24 3.83
N GLU A 16 -57.60 26.21 4.54
CA GLU A 16 -56.33 26.11 5.26
C GLU A 16 -56.45 25.20 6.50
N THR A 17 -55.60 24.17 6.57
CA THR A 17 -55.06 23.64 7.83
C THR A 17 -53.59 23.32 7.61
N SER A 18 -52.74 23.85 8.49
CA SER A 18 -51.30 24.10 8.34
C SER A 18 -50.44 22.88 7.97
N ILE A 19 -49.91 22.89 6.75
CA ILE A 19 -48.76 22.06 6.31
C ILE A 19 -47.43 22.76 6.63
N ALA A 20 -47.46 24.05 6.97
CA ALA A 20 -46.27 24.86 7.23
C ALA A 20 -45.58 24.56 8.58
N ASP A 21 -46.31 24.08 9.60
CA ASP A 21 -45.73 23.83 10.92
C ASP A 21 -44.96 22.49 11.00
N THR A 22 -45.33 21.49 10.20
CA THR A 22 -44.57 20.23 10.07
C THR A 22 -43.35 20.38 9.16
N ALA A 23 -43.39 21.28 8.18
CA ALA A 23 -42.26 21.57 7.29
C ALA A 23 -41.19 22.46 7.96
N MET A 24 -41.53 23.24 8.99
CA MET A 24 -40.55 24.05 9.74
C MET A 24 -39.85 23.27 10.88
N THR A 25 -40.33 22.09 11.27
CA THR A 25 -39.67 21.23 12.26
C THR A 25 -38.61 20.30 11.67
N GLU A 26 -38.54 20.15 10.34
CA GLU A 26 -37.37 19.58 9.63
C GLU A 26 -36.23 20.61 9.41
N LYS A 27 -36.16 21.66 10.24
CA LYS A 27 -34.98 22.53 10.33
C LYS A 27 -33.79 21.75 10.88
N LEU A 28 -32.89 21.34 9.98
CA LEU A 28 -31.47 21.00 10.21
C LEU A 28 -31.19 20.22 11.52
N ALA A 29 -31.70 18.99 11.64
CA ALA A 29 -31.06 18.05 12.55
C ALA A 29 -29.59 17.89 12.11
N LYS A 30 -28.65 18.29 12.98
CA LYS A 30 -27.21 18.11 12.75
C LYS A 30 -26.98 16.63 12.43
N PRO A 31 -26.31 16.29 11.31
CA PRO A 31 -26.05 14.89 10.99
C PRO A 31 -25.30 14.25 12.15
N LEU A 32 -25.74 13.05 12.55
CA LEU A 32 -25.10 12.30 13.63
C LEU A 32 -23.62 12.11 13.28
N ARG A 33 -22.75 12.46 14.23
CA ARG A 33 -21.31 12.34 14.04
C ARG A 33 -20.67 11.99 15.38
N ILE A 34 -20.80 10.74 15.77
CA ILE A 34 -20.14 10.20 16.96
C ILE A 34 -18.76 9.72 16.55
N ALA A 35 -17.72 10.36 17.07
CA ALA A 35 -16.34 9.89 16.93
C ALA A 35 -16.18 8.58 17.70
N VAL A 36 -15.60 7.57 17.05
CA VAL A 36 -15.27 6.27 17.66
C VAL A 36 -13.76 6.11 17.67
N LEU A 37 -13.20 5.85 18.85
CA LEU A 37 -11.79 5.52 19.04
C LEU A 37 -11.64 4.08 19.54
N LEU A 38 -10.69 3.35 18.96
CA LEU A 38 -10.24 2.05 19.46
C LEU A 38 -9.52 2.27 20.80
N GLY A 39 -9.96 1.57 21.85
CA GLY A 39 -9.43 1.75 23.20
C GLY A 39 -8.19 0.92 23.53
N ASP A 40 -7.61 0.20 22.57
CA ASP A 40 -6.39 -0.56 22.79
C ASP A 40 -5.13 0.31 22.67
N ALA A 41 -4.14 0.05 23.52
CA ALA A 41 -2.91 0.83 23.62
C ALA A 41 -2.11 0.89 22.30
N VAL A 42 -2.26 -0.12 21.45
CA VAL A 42 -1.59 -0.17 20.14
C VAL A 42 -2.14 0.89 19.19
N ASN A 43 -3.46 1.09 19.17
CA ASN A 43 -4.12 1.96 18.19
C ASN A 43 -4.47 3.36 18.71
N LEU A 44 -4.32 3.60 20.01
CA LEU A 44 -4.54 4.87 20.65
C LEU A 44 -3.21 5.62 20.76
N ASP A 45 -3.07 6.76 20.08
CA ASP A 45 -1.87 7.57 20.20
C ASP A 45 -1.75 8.18 21.62
N SER A 46 -0.53 8.53 22.02
CA SER A 46 -0.24 8.99 23.38
C SER A 46 -1.02 10.25 23.79
N HIS A 47 -1.27 11.17 22.85
CA HIS A 47 -2.08 12.36 23.11
C HIS A 47 -3.54 11.97 23.35
N SER A 48 -4.10 11.12 22.49
CA SER A 48 -5.48 10.63 22.66
C SER A 48 -5.67 9.87 23.97
N ALA A 49 -4.72 9.02 24.35
CA ALA A 49 -4.75 8.29 25.62
C ALA A 49 -4.79 9.24 26.82
N GLN A 50 -3.86 10.21 26.87
CA GLN A 50 -3.80 11.21 27.95
C GLN A 50 -5.09 12.01 28.07
N ILE A 51 -5.64 12.48 26.95
CA ILE A 51 -6.89 13.25 26.96
C ILE A 51 -8.06 12.40 27.46
N LEU A 52 -8.19 11.15 27.02
CA LEU A 52 -9.26 10.27 27.49
C LEU A 52 -9.17 9.99 28.99
N GLU A 53 -7.95 9.92 29.56
CA GLU A 53 -7.74 9.79 30.99
C GLU A 53 -8.23 11.01 31.80
N THR A 54 -8.21 12.22 31.23
CA THR A 54 -8.65 13.44 31.94
C THR A 54 -10.15 13.49 32.25
N PHE A 55 -10.98 12.68 31.59
CA PHE A 55 -12.42 12.66 31.86
C PHE A 55 -12.67 12.09 33.26
N ALA A 56 -13.34 12.83 34.14
CA ALA A 56 -13.69 12.34 35.48
C ALA A 56 -14.75 11.22 35.40
N GLU A 57 -14.86 10.35 36.43
CA GLU A 57 -15.86 9.26 36.46
C GLU A 57 -17.29 9.74 36.21
N ARG A 58 -17.68 10.89 36.79
CA ARG A 58 -19.00 11.51 36.58
C ARG A 58 -19.27 11.98 35.15
N GLU A 59 -18.21 12.16 34.35
CA GLU A 59 -18.27 12.55 32.94
C GLU A 59 -18.17 11.34 32.00
N ARG A 60 -18.08 10.13 32.56
CA ARG A 60 -18.02 8.87 31.81
C ARG A 60 -19.31 8.07 31.98
N VAL A 61 -19.69 7.35 30.92
CA VAL A 61 -20.75 6.34 30.95
C VAL A 61 -20.17 5.05 30.40
N GLN A 62 -20.17 4.00 31.21
CA GLN A 62 -19.68 2.69 30.81
C GLN A 62 -20.86 1.78 30.45
N ILE A 63 -20.80 1.14 29.28
CA ILE A 63 -21.78 0.15 28.81
C ILE A 63 -21.05 -1.17 28.60
N CYS A 64 -21.40 -2.20 29.37
CA CYS A 64 -20.73 -3.49 29.37
C CYS A 64 -21.57 -4.58 28.68
N ALA A 65 -20.93 -5.46 27.92
CA ALA A 65 -21.51 -6.69 27.38
C ALA A 65 -20.79 -7.96 27.89
N LEU A 66 -20.10 -7.88 29.03
CA LEU A 66 -19.36 -8.99 29.61
C LEU A 66 -20.31 -10.08 30.09
N ASP A 67 -20.08 -11.34 29.70
CA ASP A 67 -20.82 -12.47 30.24
C ASP A 67 -20.58 -12.55 31.76
N ALA A 68 -21.63 -12.38 32.55
CA ALA A 68 -21.57 -12.71 33.97
C ALA A 68 -21.33 -14.23 34.07
N ALA A 69 -20.17 -14.66 34.56
CA ALA A 69 -20.02 -16.04 34.98
C ALA A 69 -21.16 -16.35 35.99
N PRO A 70 -21.90 -17.45 35.85
CA PRO A 70 -22.91 -17.80 36.84
C PRO A 70 -22.19 -18.05 38.15
N SER A 71 -22.31 -17.10 39.09
CA SER A 71 -21.76 -17.25 40.43
C SER A 71 -22.40 -18.48 41.08
N THR A 72 -21.60 -19.54 41.23
CA THR A 72 -21.93 -20.66 42.10
C THR A 72 -22.01 -20.14 43.52
N THR A 73 -23.25 -20.06 44.04
CA THR A 73 -23.65 -20.21 45.44
C THR A 73 -22.57 -19.91 46.49
N GLN A 74 -22.62 -18.70 47.06
CA GLN A 74 -22.22 -18.47 48.46
C GLN A 74 -23.35 -17.73 49.18
N GLU A 75 -23.76 -18.28 50.31
CA GLU A 75 -24.76 -17.73 51.23
C GLU A 75 -24.35 -16.35 51.76
N PRO A 76 -25.32 -15.51 52.15
CA PRO A 76 -25.04 -14.12 52.52
C PRO A 76 -24.53 -14.02 53.96
N THR A 77 -23.38 -13.38 54.15
CA THR A 77 -23.02 -12.71 55.41
C THR A 77 -23.24 -11.21 55.28
N ALA A 78 -23.84 -10.63 56.31
CA ALA A 78 -24.36 -9.27 56.32
C ALA A 78 -23.28 -8.20 56.47
N HIS A 79 -23.62 -7.01 55.94
CA HIS A 79 -22.98 -5.69 56.07
C HIS A 79 -21.90 -5.31 55.05
N GLU A 80 -22.36 -4.72 53.92
CA GLU A 80 -21.69 -3.60 53.23
C GLU A 80 -22.70 -2.84 52.32
N PRO A 81 -22.54 -1.53 52.06
CA PRO A 81 -23.58 -0.69 51.48
C PRO A 81 -23.67 -0.84 49.95
N LYS A 82 -24.90 -1.06 49.47
CA LYS A 82 -25.25 -1.24 48.06
C LYS A 82 -24.90 -0.02 47.21
N VAL A 83 -23.97 -0.18 46.27
CA VAL A 83 -23.95 0.57 45.01
C VAL A 83 -25.16 0.09 44.18
N HIS A 84 -25.91 1.02 43.61
CA HIS A 84 -27.07 0.72 42.76
C HIS A 84 -26.61 -0.01 41.48
N GLU A 85 -26.67 -1.34 41.48
CA GLU A 85 -26.75 -2.13 40.25
C GLU A 85 -28.20 -2.06 39.72
N PRO A 86 -28.42 -1.67 38.45
CA PRO A 86 -29.71 -1.88 37.82
C PRO A 86 -29.84 -3.37 37.44
N SER A 87 -30.80 -4.03 38.07
CA SER A 87 -31.25 -5.37 37.72
C SER A 87 -32.20 -5.34 36.51
N VAL A 88 -32.27 -6.49 35.81
CA VAL A 88 -33.16 -6.91 34.69
C VAL A 88 -32.47 -6.97 33.32
N TYR A 89 -32.01 -8.17 32.95
CA TYR A 89 -31.59 -8.56 31.60
C TYR A 89 -32.83 -8.59 30.67
N GLU A 90 -33.18 -7.46 30.06
CA GLU A 90 -33.66 -7.48 28.68
C GLU A 90 -32.42 -7.51 27.77
N GLN A 91 -32.40 -8.37 26.74
CA GLN A 91 -31.36 -8.32 25.71
C GLN A 91 -31.50 -6.99 24.94
N SER A 92 -30.97 -5.90 25.48
CA SER A 92 -30.98 -4.59 24.84
C SER A 92 -30.16 -4.66 23.57
N SER A 93 -30.76 -4.29 22.45
CA SER A 93 -30.11 -4.34 21.14
C SER A 93 -28.99 -3.28 21.04
N LEU A 94 -27.94 -3.53 20.24
CA LEU A 94 -26.84 -2.55 20.05
C LEU A 94 -27.34 -1.14 19.68
N THR A 95 -28.33 -1.02 18.79
CA THR A 95 -28.92 0.26 18.38
C THR A 95 -29.66 0.97 19.52
N ALA A 96 -30.29 0.24 20.45
CA ALA A 96 -30.90 0.84 21.64
C ALA A 96 -29.83 1.44 22.56
N LEU A 97 -28.72 0.71 22.77
CA LEU A 97 -27.58 1.21 23.55
C LEU A 97 -26.87 2.38 22.86
N LEU A 98 -26.77 2.38 21.53
CA LEU A 98 -26.26 3.54 20.79
C LEU A 98 -27.18 4.76 20.91
N GLY A 99 -28.51 4.56 21.03
CA GLY A 99 -29.45 5.64 21.36
C GLY A 99 -29.20 6.23 22.75
N GLN A 100 -28.98 5.37 23.76
CA GLN A 100 -28.60 5.81 25.11
C GLN A 100 -27.24 6.54 25.11
N ALA A 101 -26.25 5.98 24.39
CA ALA A 101 -24.94 6.60 24.22
C ALA A 101 -25.04 7.98 23.56
N THR A 102 -25.89 8.13 22.54
CA THR A 102 -26.12 9.42 21.86
C THR A 102 -26.62 10.47 22.85
N THR A 103 -27.60 10.11 23.68
CA THR A 103 -28.14 11.01 24.73
C THR A 103 -27.06 11.43 25.73
N ALA A 104 -26.21 10.49 26.17
CA ALA A 104 -25.09 10.79 27.07
C ALA A 104 -24.04 11.69 26.40
N ILE A 105 -23.73 11.47 25.13
CA ILE A 105 -22.78 12.26 24.34
C ILE A 105 -23.28 13.70 24.15
N GLU A 106 -24.58 13.89 23.91
CA GLU A 106 -25.22 15.21 23.83
C GLU A 106 -25.14 15.98 25.15
N GLN A 107 -25.14 15.27 26.28
CA GLN A 107 -24.87 15.83 27.62
C GLN A 107 -23.37 16.11 27.86
N GLY A 108 -22.51 15.88 26.86
CA GLY A 108 -21.07 16.08 26.96
C GLY A 108 -20.35 14.98 27.74
N LYS A 109 -20.88 13.76 27.79
CA LYS A 109 -20.19 12.63 28.43
C LYS A 109 -19.35 11.85 27.43
N LEU A 110 -18.27 11.25 27.92
CA LEU A 110 -17.52 10.20 27.22
C LEU A 110 -18.24 8.88 27.44
N VAL A 111 -18.51 8.13 26.37
CA VAL A 111 -19.09 6.79 26.50
C VAL A 111 -18.01 5.75 26.21
N GLU A 112 -17.90 4.74 27.07
CA GLU A 112 -17.01 3.60 26.89
C GLU A 112 -17.84 2.32 26.74
N LEU A 113 -17.71 1.64 25.60
CA LEU A 113 -18.31 0.32 25.36
C LEU A 113 -17.28 -0.76 25.70
N LYS A 114 -17.51 -1.57 26.75
CA LYS A 114 -16.63 -2.67 27.18
C LYS A 114 -17.21 -4.04 26.85
N PHE A 115 -16.39 -4.92 26.31
CA PHE A 115 -16.80 -6.27 25.89
C PHE A 115 -15.61 -7.22 25.80
N ASN A 116 -15.88 -8.52 25.67
CA ASN A 116 -14.85 -9.55 25.54
C ASN A 116 -14.82 -10.10 24.11
N ASP A 117 -13.63 -10.24 23.55
CA ASP A 117 -13.46 -10.96 22.28
C ASP A 117 -13.05 -12.41 22.56
N GLY A 118 -14.01 -13.34 22.45
CA GLY A 118 -13.83 -14.76 22.74
C GLY A 118 -12.94 -15.52 21.75
N ASN A 119 -12.49 -14.89 20.66
CA ASN A 119 -11.61 -15.51 19.66
C ASN A 119 -10.11 -15.35 19.97
N GLN A 120 -9.74 -14.77 21.11
CA GLN A 120 -8.35 -14.62 21.55
C GLN A 120 -8.03 -15.63 22.68
N PRO A 121 -6.79 -16.17 22.75
CA PRO A 121 -6.41 -17.22 23.70
C PRO A 121 -6.50 -16.83 25.19
N GLN A 122 -6.71 -15.53 25.49
CA GLN A 122 -7.24 -15.04 26.76
C GLN A 122 -8.29 -13.95 26.45
N PRO A 123 -9.46 -13.90 27.12
CA PRO A 123 -10.46 -12.86 26.90
C PRO A 123 -9.92 -11.53 27.40
N LEU A 124 -9.24 -10.80 26.52
CA LEU A 124 -8.85 -9.42 26.76
C LEU A 124 -10.10 -8.55 26.68
N THR A 125 -10.41 -7.84 27.76
CA THR A 125 -11.44 -6.81 27.74
C THR A 125 -11.05 -5.74 26.72
N GLN A 126 -11.93 -5.52 25.74
CA GLN A 126 -11.78 -4.50 24.71
C GLN A 126 -12.70 -3.32 25.01
N SER A 127 -12.26 -2.12 24.59
CA SER A 127 -13.02 -0.87 24.74
C SER A 127 -13.18 -0.14 23.40
N LEU A 128 -14.34 0.49 23.20
CA LEU A 128 -14.53 1.57 22.22
C LEU A 128 -14.93 2.85 22.95
N TYR A 129 -14.25 3.96 22.65
CA TYR A 129 -14.58 5.28 23.18
C TYR A 129 -15.40 6.06 22.18
N LEU A 130 -16.54 6.59 22.63
CA LEU A 130 -17.50 7.34 21.83
C LEU A 130 -17.62 8.77 22.38
N LEU A 131 -17.52 9.76 21.48
CA LEU A 131 -17.61 11.18 21.80
C LEU A 131 -18.29 11.97 20.68
N ASP A 132 -18.85 13.15 20.95
CA ASP A 132 -19.31 14.05 19.89
C ASP A 132 -18.13 14.44 18.99
N GLY A 133 -18.32 14.34 17.67
CA GLY A 133 -17.25 14.55 16.70
C GLY A 133 -16.69 15.97 16.69
N LEU A 134 -17.47 17.00 17.05
CA LEU A 134 -16.93 18.36 17.19
C LEU A 134 -16.10 18.49 18.46
N ARG A 135 -16.52 17.87 19.56
CA ARG A 135 -15.73 17.84 20.80
C ARG A 135 -14.43 17.08 20.60
N ALA A 136 -14.46 15.92 19.94
CA ALA A 136 -13.26 15.18 19.56
C ALA A 136 -12.29 16.06 18.77
N ALA A 137 -12.77 16.77 17.74
CA ALA A 137 -11.96 17.69 16.96
C ALA A 137 -11.37 18.85 17.80
N LYS A 138 -12.15 19.45 18.70
CA LYS A 138 -11.66 20.51 19.62
C LYS A 138 -10.56 20.02 20.55
N LEU A 139 -10.66 18.76 20.99
CA LEU A 139 -9.65 18.09 21.82
C LEU A 139 -8.47 17.51 21.01
N ARG A 140 -8.48 17.69 19.68
CA ARG A 140 -7.51 17.11 18.75
C ARG A 140 -7.44 15.58 18.82
N LEU A 141 -8.57 14.95 19.11
CA LEU A 141 -8.74 13.51 19.06
C LEU A 141 -9.06 13.10 17.63
N HIS A 142 -8.17 12.32 17.02
CA HIS A 142 -8.39 11.75 15.70
C HIS A 142 -9.21 10.46 15.83
N ALA A 143 -10.43 10.49 15.31
CA ALA A 143 -11.30 9.31 15.33
C ALA A 143 -10.82 8.23 14.34
N HIS A 144 -10.97 6.95 14.72
CA HIS A 144 -10.75 5.80 13.83
C HIS A 144 -11.93 5.64 12.85
N ALA A 145 -13.15 5.89 13.32
CA ALA A 145 -14.35 5.96 12.51
C ALA A 145 -15.37 6.95 13.10
N PHE A 146 -16.42 7.27 12.35
CA PHE A 146 -17.60 7.95 12.88
C PHE A 146 -18.85 7.10 12.67
N ILE A 147 -19.67 6.95 13.72
CA ILE A 147 -21.06 6.48 13.55
C ILE A 147 -21.88 7.65 13.00
N ALA A 148 -22.42 7.45 11.79
CA ALA A 148 -23.14 8.46 11.03
C ALA A 148 -24.66 8.22 10.99
N GLY A 149 -25.11 7.01 11.28
CA GLY A 149 -26.52 6.65 11.36
C GLY A 149 -26.69 5.22 11.85
N PHE A 150 -27.85 4.92 12.43
CA PHE A 150 -28.21 3.56 12.81
C PHE A 150 -29.73 3.40 12.85
N ALA A 151 -30.22 2.18 12.61
CA ALA A 151 -31.64 1.86 12.62
C ALA A 151 -31.85 0.41 13.08
N ALA A 152 -33.04 0.10 13.60
CA ALA A 152 -33.45 -1.26 13.91
C ALA A 152 -34.91 -1.51 13.50
N GLY A 153 -35.23 -2.77 13.21
CA GLY A 153 -36.56 -3.21 12.84
C GLY A 153 -36.83 -4.64 13.30
N ASN A 154 -38.03 -4.89 13.80
CA ASN A 154 -38.49 -6.21 14.25
C ASN A 154 -39.48 -6.79 13.24
N GLU A 155 -39.42 -8.09 12.99
CA GLU A 155 -40.44 -8.79 12.20
C GLU A 155 -41.59 -9.32 13.05
N THR A 156 -42.81 -9.23 12.51
CA THR A 156 -43.97 -10.07 12.86
C THR A 156 -44.26 -11.02 11.69
N THR A 157 -44.26 -12.33 11.93
CA THR A 157 -44.34 -13.37 10.89
C THR A 157 -45.72 -13.45 10.22
N GLY A 158 -45.73 -13.52 8.88
CA GLY A 158 -46.94 -13.76 8.07
C GLY A 158 -46.72 -13.81 6.55
N VAL A 159 -45.56 -13.38 6.03
CA VAL A 159 -45.27 -13.36 4.58
C VAL A 159 -43.92 -14.02 4.29
N VAL A 160 -43.89 -14.99 3.37
CA VAL A 160 -42.67 -15.65 2.89
C VAL A 160 -41.84 -14.61 2.12
N ASN A 161 -40.53 -14.48 2.43
CA ASN A 161 -39.57 -13.43 1.99
C ASN A 161 -39.56 -12.10 2.79
N ALA A 162 -40.29 -11.96 3.89
CA ALA A 162 -40.26 -10.74 4.73
C ALA A 162 -38.86 -10.44 5.31
N GLY A 163 -38.09 -11.47 5.70
CA GLY A 163 -36.78 -11.35 6.37
C GLY A 163 -35.74 -10.51 5.63
N VAL A 164 -35.64 -10.69 4.32
CA VAL A 164 -34.69 -9.98 3.47
C VAL A 164 -35.17 -8.55 3.20
N ALA A 165 -36.49 -8.36 3.07
CA ALA A 165 -37.10 -7.05 2.87
C ALA A 165 -36.97 -6.15 4.11
N ASN A 166 -37.13 -6.71 5.32
CA ASN A 166 -36.95 -5.98 6.57
C ASN A 166 -35.48 -5.56 6.77
N ALA A 167 -34.51 -6.46 6.59
CA ALA A 167 -33.10 -6.13 6.72
C ALA A 167 -32.66 -5.03 5.72
N ALA A 168 -33.12 -5.10 4.47
CA ALA A 168 -32.86 -4.07 3.46
C ALA A 168 -33.52 -2.72 3.82
N ALA A 169 -34.73 -2.73 4.36
CA ALA A 169 -35.43 -1.52 4.82
C ALA A 169 -34.70 -0.85 5.99
N VAL A 170 -34.24 -1.64 6.97
CA VAL A 170 -33.44 -1.15 8.12
C VAL A 170 -32.10 -0.56 7.65
N ALA A 171 -31.41 -1.23 6.72
CA ALA A 171 -30.17 -0.72 6.12
C ALA A 171 -30.41 0.62 5.39
N ASN A 172 -31.47 0.71 4.59
CA ASN A 172 -31.84 1.95 3.91
C ASN A 172 -32.19 3.07 4.89
N ALA A 173 -32.92 2.79 5.97
CA ALA A 173 -33.23 3.77 7.00
C ALA A 173 -31.95 4.31 7.67
N ALA A 174 -30.98 3.45 7.99
CA ALA A 174 -29.69 3.86 8.55
C ALA A 174 -28.87 4.70 7.55
N LEU A 175 -28.88 4.36 6.26
CA LEU A 175 -28.19 5.11 5.20
C LEU A 175 -28.81 6.50 4.96
N VAL A 176 -30.15 6.58 4.98
CA VAL A 176 -30.88 7.86 4.89
C VAL A 176 -30.53 8.75 6.09
N ALA A 177 -30.55 8.19 7.31
CA ALA A 177 -30.15 8.91 8.52
C ALA A 177 -28.69 9.41 8.42
N ALA A 178 -27.80 8.62 7.83
CA ALA A 178 -26.40 8.98 7.59
C ALA A 178 -26.17 9.91 6.39
N LYS A 179 -27.20 10.20 5.59
CA LYS A 179 -27.10 10.94 4.31
C LYS A 179 -26.05 10.29 3.39
N ARG A 180 -26.15 8.97 3.19
CA ARG A 180 -25.26 8.17 2.35
C ARG A 180 -26.03 7.39 1.29
N SER A 181 -25.41 7.26 0.11
CA SER A 181 -25.93 6.44 -0.98
C SER A 181 -25.49 4.97 -0.80
N PRO A 182 -26.36 3.98 -1.07
CA PRO A 182 -25.97 2.58 -1.13
C PRO A 182 -24.80 2.32 -2.10
N ALA A 183 -24.72 3.05 -3.22
CA ALA A 183 -23.68 2.86 -4.23
C ALA A 183 -22.27 3.26 -3.75
N GLN A 184 -22.16 4.08 -2.71
CA GLN A 184 -20.90 4.53 -2.12
C GLN A 184 -20.54 3.75 -0.85
N THR A 185 -21.33 2.72 -0.52
CA THR A 185 -21.25 2.03 0.77
C THR A 185 -20.94 0.56 0.57
N VAL A 186 -19.93 0.07 1.28
CA VAL A 186 -19.71 -1.38 1.42
C VAL A 186 -20.68 -1.89 2.47
N GLN A 187 -21.47 -2.90 2.14
CA GLN A 187 -22.40 -3.52 3.07
C GLN A 187 -21.87 -4.86 3.55
N HIS A 188 -21.84 -5.06 4.86
CA HIS A 188 -21.57 -6.36 5.47
C HIS A 188 -22.78 -6.82 6.25
N GLN A 189 -23.17 -8.08 6.07
CA GLN A 189 -24.22 -8.71 6.84
C GLN A 189 -23.63 -9.80 7.74
N LEU A 190 -23.92 -9.73 9.03
CA LEU A 190 -23.42 -10.66 10.05
C LEU A 190 -24.56 -11.17 10.93
N VAL A 191 -24.40 -12.38 11.46
CA VAL A 191 -25.26 -12.90 12.52
C VAL A 191 -24.63 -12.52 13.86
N ALA A 192 -25.40 -11.85 14.71
CA ALA A 192 -25.00 -11.49 16.07
C ALA A 192 -26.19 -11.78 16.99
N ASN A 193 -26.15 -12.92 17.67
CA ASN A 193 -27.19 -13.39 18.59
C ASN A 193 -27.02 -12.81 20.00
N THR A 194 -25.82 -12.37 20.35
CA THR A 194 -25.54 -11.71 21.62
C THR A 194 -25.12 -10.26 21.43
N LEU A 195 -25.28 -9.45 22.49
CA LEU A 195 -24.80 -8.08 22.49
C LEU A 195 -23.27 -8.00 22.37
N ASN A 196 -22.56 -8.95 22.98
CA ASN A 196 -21.11 -9.05 22.91
C ASN A 196 -20.65 -9.29 21.45
N GLU A 197 -21.30 -10.21 20.73
CA GLU A 197 -21.06 -10.42 19.29
C GLU A 197 -21.31 -9.14 18.46
N ALA A 198 -22.35 -8.38 18.78
CA ALA A 198 -22.63 -7.11 18.11
C ALA A 198 -21.53 -6.05 18.37
N PHE A 199 -21.00 -5.98 19.59
CA PHE A 199 -19.89 -5.07 19.93
C PHE A 199 -18.59 -5.48 19.23
N VAL A 200 -18.30 -6.78 19.16
CA VAL A 200 -17.16 -7.32 18.39
C VAL A 200 -17.29 -6.95 16.92
N ALA A 201 -18.47 -7.13 16.32
CA ALA A 201 -18.73 -6.75 14.93
C ALA A 201 -18.56 -5.24 14.68
N LEU A 202 -19.06 -4.40 15.60
CA LEU A 202 -18.87 -2.94 15.54
C LEU A 202 -17.37 -2.59 15.56
N ARG A 203 -16.59 -3.16 16.48
CA ARG A 203 -15.15 -2.94 16.55
C ARG A 203 -14.44 -3.41 15.29
N GLN A 204 -14.77 -4.58 14.76
CA GLN A 204 -14.19 -5.05 13.50
C GLN A 204 -14.45 -4.06 12.35
N GLY A 205 -15.65 -3.50 12.26
CA GLY A 205 -15.98 -2.46 11.29
C GLY A 205 -15.17 -1.17 11.46
N VAL A 206 -14.98 -0.72 12.70
CA VAL A 206 -14.13 0.44 13.03
C VAL A 206 -12.68 0.16 12.66
N THR A 207 -12.16 -1.03 12.98
CA THR A 207 -10.80 -1.47 12.65
C THR A 207 -10.59 -1.57 11.14
N ALA A 208 -11.54 -2.12 10.38
CA ALA A 208 -11.47 -2.20 8.92
C ALA A 208 -11.39 -0.79 8.29
N LEU A 209 -12.22 0.14 8.80
CA LEU A 209 -12.14 1.54 8.41
C LEU A 209 -10.81 2.15 8.80
N ALA A 210 -10.28 1.94 9.99
CA ALA A 210 -8.99 2.49 10.44
C ALA A 210 -7.79 1.93 9.66
N ALA A 211 -7.82 0.64 9.35
CA ALA A 211 -6.79 -0.07 8.59
C ALA A 211 -6.83 0.23 7.09
N ARG A 212 -7.94 0.82 6.61
CA ARG A 212 -8.24 0.96 5.18
C ARG A 212 -8.19 -0.40 4.48
N THR A 213 -8.64 -1.46 5.14
CA THR A 213 -8.63 -2.83 4.60
C THR A 213 -10.05 -3.31 4.42
N GLN A 214 -10.39 -3.76 3.22
CA GLN A 214 -11.65 -4.44 2.97
C GLN A 214 -11.44 -5.94 3.24
N ALA A 215 -11.73 -6.36 4.47
CA ALA A 215 -11.69 -7.77 4.88
C ALA A 215 -13.10 -8.26 5.18
N PRO A 216 -13.41 -9.56 5.01
CA PRO A 216 -14.62 -10.12 5.58
C PRO A 216 -14.61 -9.86 7.10
N LEU A 217 -15.67 -9.25 7.60
CA LEU A 217 -15.91 -9.14 9.05
C LEU A 217 -16.31 -10.55 9.54
N HIS A 218 -15.71 -11.03 10.63
CA HIS A 218 -15.88 -12.40 11.11
C HIS A 218 -16.93 -12.47 12.24
N GLY A 219 -17.87 -13.42 12.16
CA GLY A 219 -18.88 -13.73 13.20
C GLY A 219 -19.28 -15.22 13.17
N ALA A 220 -20.17 -15.67 14.07
CA ALA A 220 -20.66 -17.05 14.08
C ALA A 220 -21.42 -17.36 12.77
N THR A 221 -20.77 -18.05 11.85
CA THR A 221 -21.23 -18.23 10.47
C THR A 221 -22.34 -19.27 10.37
N ASP A 222 -23.56 -18.84 10.02
CA ASP A 222 -24.62 -19.73 9.55
C ASP A 222 -25.10 -19.39 8.12
N ILE A 223 -24.48 -18.39 7.49
CA ILE A 223 -24.75 -18.03 6.10
C ILE A 223 -23.54 -18.44 5.27
N LYS A 224 -23.67 -19.58 4.56
CA LYS A 224 -22.76 -19.94 3.47
C LYS A 224 -22.64 -18.72 2.57
N ALA A 225 -21.41 -18.24 2.36
CA ALA A 225 -21.11 -17.21 1.36
C ALA A 225 -21.81 -17.61 0.04
N ALA A 226 -22.91 -16.92 -0.29
CA ALA A 226 -23.69 -17.21 -1.49
C ALA A 226 -22.98 -16.76 -2.77
N SER A 227 -21.78 -16.21 -2.66
CA SER A 227 -20.83 -16.05 -3.75
C SER A 227 -19.52 -16.71 -3.32
N GLY A 228 -19.06 -17.72 -4.06
CA GLY A 228 -17.73 -18.32 -3.90
C GLY A 228 -16.60 -17.38 -4.31
N THR A 229 -16.71 -16.09 -3.98
CA THR A 229 -15.72 -15.07 -4.26
C THR A 229 -14.74 -15.06 -3.09
N ASN A 230 -13.55 -15.64 -3.31
CA ASN A 230 -12.38 -15.38 -2.48
C ASN A 230 -12.04 -13.89 -2.61
N HIS A 231 -12.74 -13.02 -1.88
CA HIS A 231 -12.28 -11.65 -1.68
C HIS A 231 -10.99 -11.75 -0.86
N GLN A 232 -9.84 -11.73 -1.52
CA GLN A 232 -8.58 -11.51 -0.82
C GLN A 232 -8.70 -10.17 -0.10
N ALA A 233 -8.52 -10.18 1.22
CA ALA A 233 -8.47 -8.95 2.00
C ALA A 233 -7.37 -8.07 1.41
N GLY A 234 -7.71 -6.82 1.09
CA GLY A 234 -6.80 -5.90 0.41
C GLY A 234 -7.09 -4.46 0.78
N TYR A 235 -6.29 -3.53 0.25
CA TYR A 235 -6.51 -2.11 0.47
C TYR A 235 -7.89 -1.69 -0.04
N TRP A 236 -8.69 -1.08 0.82
CA TRP A 236 -9.99 -0.53 0.48
C TRP A 236 -9.79 0.77 -0.27
N PHE A 237 -9.64 0.76 -1.58
CA PHE A 237 -9.50 1.99 -2.36
C PHE A 237 -10.76 2.87 -2.26
N SER A 238 -10.57 4.20 -2.22
CA SER A 238 -11.65 5.18 -2.31
C SER A 238 -11.35 6.23 -3.36
N GLY A 239 -12.39 6.77 -4.01
CA GLY A 239 -12.21 7.90 -4.93
C GLY A 239 -11.63 9.12 -4.22
N GLN A 240 -10.95 9.98 -4.98
CA GLN A 240 -10.32 11.18 -4.42
C GLN A 240 -11.34 12.04 -3.66
N HIS A 241 -10.98 12.46 -2.44
CA HIS A 241 -11.84 13.23 -1.54
C HIS A 241 -13.14 12.54 -1.07
N GLN A 242 -13.31 11.24 -1.33
CA GLN A 242 -14.42 10.46 -0.79
C GLN A 242 -14.01 9.70 0.46
N ALA A 243 -14.87 9.69 1.48
CA ALA A 243 -14.67 8.88 2.67
C ALA A 243 -15.17 7.45 2.42
N ARG A 244 -14.45 6.45 2.93
CA ARG A 244 -14.96 5.07 2.99
C ARG A 244 -16.20 5.01 3.88
N VAL A 245 -17.19 4.24 3.47
CA VAL A 245 -18.47 4.06 4.20
C VAL A 245 -18.78 2.58 4.30
N LEU A 246 -19.03 2.13 5.53
CA LEU A 246 -19.42 0.77 5.87
C LEU A 246 -20.85 0.78 6.44
N CYS A 247 -21.76 -0.01 5.86
CA CYS A 247 -23.04 -0.35 6.48
C CYS A 247 -22.94 -1.74 7.09
N LEU A 248 -22.89 -1.81 8.41
CA LEU A 248 -22.86 -3.04 9.18
C LEU A 248 -24.29 -3.46 9.51
N ASN A 249 -24.76 -4.52 8.86
CA ASN A 249 -26.08 -5.12 9.05
C ASN A 249 -25.94 -6.34 9.99
N LEU A 250 -26.57 -6.28 11.16
CA LEU A 250 -26.58 -7.33 12.17
C LEU A 250 -27.96 -7.97 12.24
N VAL A 251 -28.01 -9.29 12.18
CA VAL A 251 -29.24 -10.06 12.30
C VAL A 251 -29.13 -11.00 13.50
N ALA A 252 -30.07 -10.93 14.43
CA ALA A 252 -30.16 -11.84 15.57
C ALA A 252 -31.33 -12.81 15.39
N LYS A 253 -31.09 -14.12 15.63
CA LYS A 253 -32.16 -15.12 15.73
C LYS A 253 -32.70 -15.09 17.16
N THR A 254 -33.88 -14.53 17.41
CA THR A 254 -34.50 -14.59 18.74
C THR A 254 -35.47 -15.77 18.80
N SER A 255 -35.19 -16.75 19.68
CA SER A 255 -36.15 -17.80 20.01
C SER A 255 -36.97 -17.40 21.22
N ASN A 256 -38.28 -17.25 21.04
CA ASN A 256 -39.22 -17.18 22.17
C ASN A 256 -39.75 -18.58 22.50
N GLN A 257 -40.02 -18.82 23.79
CA GLN A 257 -40.58 -20.08 24.33
C GLN A 257 -41.96 -20.46 23.74
N THR A 258 -42.55 -19.63 22.86
CA THR A 258 -43.86 -19.83 22.22
C THR A 258 -43.79 -20.36 20.79
N GLY A 259 -42.60 -20.69 20.26
CA GLY A 259 -42.46 -21.29 18.91
C GLY A 259 -42.47 -20.31 17.74
N GLU A 260 -42.55 -19.00 17.98
CA GLU A 260 -42.35 -17.96 16.96
C GLU A 260 -40.90 -17.44 16.98
N SER A 261 -40.17 -17.64 15.88
CA SER A 261 -38.84 -17.06 15.68
C SER A 261 -38.99 -15.62 15.19
N ARG A 262 -38.53 -14.63 15.96
CA ARG A 262 -38.41 -13.24 15.49
C ARG A 262 -36.98 -12.95 15.06
N ASN A 263 -36.81 -12.27 13.92
CA ASN A 263 -35.52 -11.76 13.51
C ASN A 263 -35.42 -10.29 13.90
N LEU A 264 -34.46 -9.96 14.76
CA LEU A 264 -34.09 -8.57 15.02
C LEU A 264 -33.07 -8.16 13.96
N SER A 265 -33.39 -7.14 13.17
CA SER A 265 -32.47 -6.55 12.19
C SER A 265 -31.99 -5.20 12.69
N GLN A 266 -30.69 -4.98 12.64
CA GLN A 266 -30.03 -3.74 13.05
C GLN A 266 -29.02 -3.31 12.00
N SER A 267 -28.93 -2.02 11.72
CA SER A 267 -27.93 -1.49 10.79
C SER A 267 -27.21 -0.31 11.41
N ILE A 268 -25.88 -0.27 11.29
CA ILE A 268 -25.03 0.85 11.72
C ILE A 268 -24.21 1.32 10.51
N VAL A 269 -24.26 2.61 10.21
CA VAL A 269 -23.44 3.25 9.18
C VAL A 269 -22.22 3.89 9.82
N LEU A 270 -21.05 3.38 9.45
CA LEU A 270 -19.75 3.89 9.84
C LEU A 270 -19.12 4.64 8.66
N THR A 271 -18.46 5.76 8.96
CA THR A 271 -17.69 6.53 7.98
C THR A 271 -16.25 6.66 8.44
N GLN A 272 -15.33 6.73 7.48
CA GLN A 272 -13.89 6.83 7.73
C GLN A 272 -13.53 7.99 8.66
N GLY A 273 -12.73 7.70 9.70
CA GLY A 273 -12.06 8.69 10.53
C GLY A 273 -10.69 9.10 10.00
N THR A 274 -10.06 10.11 10.61
CA THR A 274 -8.72 10.56 10.20
C THR A 274 -7.60 9.70 10.76
N GLN A 275 -7.83 9.01 11.89
CA GLN A 275 -6.85 8.13 12.48
C GLN A 275 -6.67 6.88 11.61
N VAL A 276 -5.41 6.50 11.43
CA VAL A 276 -5.02 5.25 10.79
C VAL A 276 -4.61 4.25 11.86
N ILE A 277 -4.78 2.96 11.57
CA ILE A 277 -4.33 1.89 12.46
C ILE A 277 -2.81 1.94 12.65
N ALA A 278 -2.31 1.40 13.77
CA ALA A 278 -0.88 1.25 13.95
C ALA A 278 -0.27 0.35 12.87
N PRO A 279 0.93 0.69 12.34
CA PRO A 279 1.60 -0.14 11.36
C PRO A 279 1.91 -1.52 11.92
N LYS A 280 1.72 -2.57 11.12
CA LYS A 280 2.26 -3.90 11.42
C LYS A 280 3.78 -3.83 11.50
N ALA A 281 4.36 -4.61 12.41
CA ALA A 281 5.81 -4.70 12.52
C ALA A 281 6.41 -5.35 11.27
N LEU A 282 7.44 -4.71 10.71
CA LEU A 282 8.18 -5.29 9.58
C LEU A 282 8.94 -6.55 9.96
N VAL A 283 9.26 -6.70 11.24
CA VAL A 283 10.01 -7.81 11.83
C VAL A 283 9.25 -8.31 13.04
N ASP A 284 9.21 -9.62 13.22
CA ASP A 284 8.49 -10.31 14.30
C ASP A 284 9.16 -11.66 14.59
N GLU A 285 8.55 -12.48 15.46
CA GLU A 285 9.08 -13.78 15.88
C GLU A 285 9.29 -14.78 14.72
N ASN A 286 8.56 -14.60 13.62
CA ASN A 286 8.60 -15.43 12.42
C ASN A 286 9.36 -14.74 11.26
N ARG A 287 9.85 -13.51 11.48
CA ARG A 287 10.55 -12.69 10.50
C ARG A 287 11.61 -11.83 11.20
N LEU A 288 12.73 -12.46 11.55
CA LEU A 288 13.85 -11.84 12.23
C LEU A 288 14.75 -11.09 11.26
N PHE A 289 15.27 -9.94 11.69
CA PHE A 289 16.21 -9.11 10.95
C PHE A 289 17.21 -8.49 11.93
N VAL A 290 18.48 -8.81 11.79
CA VAL A 290 19.52 -8.39 12.74
C VAL A 290 20.65 -7.68 12.00
N PRO A 291 20.70 -6.34 12.02
CA PRO A 291 21.83 -5.60 11.47
C PRO A 291 22.99 -5.56 12.47
N ILE A 292 24.21 -5.84 12.00
CA ILE A 292 25.43 -5.76 12.81
C ILE A 292 26.44 -4.91 12.05
N SER A 293 26.91 -3.82 12.66
CA SER A 293 27.96 -2.97 12.12
C SER A 293 29.29 -3.13 12.87
N GLY A 294 30.38 -2.72 12.25
CA GLY A 294 31.72 -2.69 12.85
C GLY A 294 32.75 -2.13 11.87
N ASP A 295 33.92 -1.76 12.38
CA ASP A 295 34.99 -1.13 11.58
C ASP A 295 35.95 -2.15 10.97
N SER A 296 35.82 -3.42 11.35
CA SER A 296 36.61 -4.50 10.78
C SER A 296 35.85 -5.82 10.76
N ILE A 297 36.26 -6.72 9.87
CA ILE A 297 35.75 -8.10 9.84
C ILE A 297 35.94 -8.81 11.19
N ASN A 298 37.05 -8.54 11.90
CA ASN A 298 37.30 -9.14 13.22
C ASN A 298 36.27 -8.66 14.26
N GLU A 299 35.90 -7.38 14.23
CA GLU A 299 34.86 -6.85 15.11
C GLU A 299 33.48 -7.44 14.79
N LEU A 300 33.14 -7.54 13.50
CA LEU A 300 31.90 -8.21 13.06
C LEU A 300 31.85 -9.66 13.55
N LYS A 301 32.95 -10.41 13.42
CA LYS A 301 33.06 -11.78 13.96
C LYS A 301 32.85 -11.81 15.47
N ALA A 302 33.49 -10.92 16.22
CA ALA A 302 33.35 -10.86 17.68
C ALA A 302 31.90 -10.60 18.11
N LYS A 303 31.23 -9.62 17.49
CA LYS A 303 29.81 -9.32 17.72
C LYS A 303 28.91 -10.50 17.35
N LEU A 304 29.23 -11.20 16.26
CA LEU A 304 28.48 -12.36 15.81
C LEU A 304 28.65 -13.57 16.74
N PHE A 305 29.85 -13.81 17.28
CA PHE A 305 30.08 -14.80 18.33
C PHE A 305 29.30 -14.45 19.60
N GLN A 306 29.30 -13.19 20.03
CA GLN A 306 28.52 -12.75 21.20
C GLN A 306 27.02 -13.00 20.99
N LEU A 307 26.49 -12.68 19.81
CA LEU A 307 25.10 -12.97 19.46
C LEU A 307 24.82 -14.48 19.54
N LEU A 308 25.66 -15.31 18.93
CA LEU A 308 25.49 -16.76 18.91
C LEU A 308 25.50 -17.36 20.32
N SER A 309 26.45 -16.96 21.17
CA SER A 309 26.49 -17.40 22.58
C SER A 309 25.25 -16.96 23.36
N SER A 310 24.72 -15.75 23.10
CA SER A 310 23.48 -15.28 23.74
C SER A 310 22.27 -16.13 23.31
N LEU A 311 22.21 -16.52 22.05
CA LEU A 311 21.16 -17.39 21.50
C LEU A 311 21.25 -18.83 22.04
N GLU A 312 22.46 -19.34 22.28
CA GLU A 312 22.68 -20.70 22.80
C GLU A 312 22.34 -20.85 24.29
N ILE A 313 22.54 -19.80 25.09
CA ILE A 313 22.20 -19.79 26.53
C ILE A 313 20.71 -19.50 26.76
N GLY A 314 19.93 -19.23 25.69
CA GLY A 314 18.50 -18.95 25.78
C GLY A 314 18.16 -17.57 26.35
N ALA A 315 19.11 -16.62 26.31
CA ALA A 315 18.89 -15.25 26.76
C ALA A 315 17.86 -14.49 25.89
N LEU A 316 17.59 -15.02 24.69
CA LEU A 316 16.50 -14.61 23.80
C LEU A 316 15.48 -15.75 23.77
N ASN A 317 14.50 -15.71 24.67
CA ASN A 317 13.47 -16.76 24.79
C ASN A 317 12.28 -16.46 23.86
N THR A 318 11.59 -17.51 23.41
CA THR A 318 10.48 -17.50 22.43
C THR A 318 9.18 -16.87 22.95
N SER A 319 9.10 -16.54 24.24
CA SER A 319 8.05 -15.67 24.78
C SER A 319 8.36 -14.23 24.35
N PHE A 320 7.89 -13.89 23.15
CA PHE A 320 8.30 -12.71 22.41
C PHE A 320 7.73 -11.43 23.05
N ALA A 321 8.59 -10.66 23.70
CA ALA A 321 8.43 -9.21 23.76
C ALA A 321 9.33 -8.65 22.65
N SER A 322 8.73 -8.06 21.62
CA SER A 322 9.41 -7.34 20.51
C SER A 322 10.55 -6.40 20.95
N HIS A 323 10.53 -5.95 22.21
CA HIS A 323 11.58 -5.19 22.87
C HIS A 323 12.93 -5.90 22.97
N GLN A 324 12.96 -7.23 23.04
CA GLN A 324 14.21 -7.98 23.11
C GLN A 324 15.00 -7.94 21.79
N LEU A 325 14.40 -7.56 20.66
CA LEU A 325 15.15 -7.31 19.42
C LEU A 325 15.53 -5.84 19.25
N ALA A 326 14.85 -4.92 19.95
CA ALA A 326 15.08 -3.48 19.80
C ALA A 326 16.54 -3.09 20.11
N PHE A 327 17.16 -3.71 21.12
CA PHE A 327 18.55 -3.44 21.47
C PHE A 327 19.54 -3.78 20.34
N LEU A 328 19.20 -4.73 19.46
CA LEU A 328 20.06 -5.10 18.32
C LEU A 328 20.11 -3.96 17.29
N PHE A 329 18.99 -3.24 17.11
CA PHE A 329 18.93 -2.06 16.27
C PHE A 329 19.62 -0.86 16.92
N GLU A 330 19.50 -0.69 18.24
CA GLU A 330 20.17 0.40 18.99
C GLU A 330 21.69 0.31 18.95
N ARG A 331 22.25 -0.90 18.82
CA ARG A 331 23.69 -1.13 18.68
C ARG A 331 24.24 -0.88 17.28
N TYR A 332 23.37 -0.65 16.29
CA TYR A 332 23.80 -0.38 14.93
C TYR A 332 24.39 1.02 14.81
N ASP A 333 25.70 1.08 14.57
CA ASP A 333 26.40 2.32 14.26
C ASP A 333 26.36 2.61 12.75
N ALA A 334 25.70 3.71 12.39
CA ALA A 334 25.60 4.22 11.02
C ALA A 334 26.92 4.78 10.48
N ASN A 335 27.90 5.08 11.33
CA ASN A 335 29.22 5.60 10.94
C ASN A 335 30.29 4.52 10.75
N ALA A 336 30.02 3.28 11.20
CA ALA A 336 30.96 2.18 11.06
C ALA A 336 31.28 1.85 9.60
N THR A 337 32.47 1.32 9.35
CA THR A 337 32.96 1.06 7.99
C THR A 337 32.27 -0.13 7.29
N LEU A 338 31.84 -1.13 8.05
CA LEU A 338 31.24 -2.37 7.53
C LEU A 338 29.90 -2.67 8.21
N ALA A 339 29.07 -3.46 7.54
CA ALA A 339 27.89 -4.07 8.13
C ALA A 339 27.55 -5.39 7.47
N LEU A 340 26.91 -6.26 8.25
CA LEU A 340 26.22 -7.45 7.80
C LEU A 340 24.78 -7.43 8.31
N VAL A 341 23.94 -8.22 7.67
CA VAL A 341 22.57 -8.45 8.12
C VAL A 341 22.30 -9.94 8.17
N LEU A 342 21.66 -10.39 9.25
CA LEU A 342 21.08 -11.73 9.34
C LEU A 342 19.56 -11.64 9.17
N MET A 343 19.01 -12.52 8.35
CA MET A 343 17.56 -12.70 8.19
C MET A 343 17.20 -14.15 8.47
N ALA A 344 16.18 -14.38 9.28
CA ALA A 344 15.77 -15.73 9.68
C ALA A 344 14.27 -15.79 9.96
N ALA A 345 13.68 -16.98 9.80
CA ALA A 345 12.26 -17.22 10.10
C ALA A 345 12.01 -17.65 11.56
N SER A 346 13.07 -17.94 12.31
CA SER A 346 13.00 -18.38 13.69
C SER A 346 14.34 -18.16 14.40
N ILE A 347 14.35 -18.26 15.73
CA ILE A 347 15.58 -18.18 16.53
C ILE A 347 16.56 -19.31 16.16
N ASP A 348 16.08 -20.51 15.83
CA ASP A 348 16.95 -21.62 15.43
C ASP A 348 17.54 -21.39 14.04
N ASP A 349 16.76 -20.87 13.09
CA ASP A 349 17.29 -20.45 11.79
C ASP A 349 18.30 -19.31 11.95
N LEU A 350 18.09 -18.39 12.89
CA LEU A 350 19.03 -17.31 13.16
C LEU A 350 20.40 -17.83 13.63
N LYS A 351 20.43 -18.92 14.42
CA LYS A 351 21.68 -19.58 14.80
C LYS A 351 22.39 -20.18 13.58
N LEU A 352 21.65 -20.78 12.64
CA LEU A 352 22.21 -21.33 11.40
C LEU A 352 22.78 -20.24 10.50
N GLU A 353 22.03 -19.15 10.33
CA GLU A 353 22.44 -17.99 9.53
C GLU A 353 23.67 -17.30 10.14
N ALA A 354 23.74 -17.17 11.47
CA ALA A 354 24.91 -16.65 12.16
C ALA A 354 26.16 -17.53 11.95
N LYS A 355 26.02 -18.86 12.03
CA LYS A 355 27.12 -19.81 11.75
C LYS A 355 27.57 -19.74 10.29
N ALA A 356 26.64 -19.67 9.34
CA ALA A 356 26.96 -19.51 7.92
C ALA A 356 27.70 -18.18 7.65
N MET A 357 27.26 -17.09 8.28
CA MET A 357 27.91 -15.78 8.18
C MET A 357 29.33 -15.80 8.78
N LEU A 358 29.56 -16.46 9.91
CA LEU A 358 30.92 -16.64 10.46
C LEU A 358 31.84 -17.35 9.47
N ALA A 359 31.39 -18.45 8.87
CA ALA A 359 32.14 -19.17 7.84
C ALA A 359 32.42 -18.30 6.61
N ALA A 360 31.45 -17.48 6.19
CA ALA A 360 31.63 -16.53 5.10
C ALA A 360 32.67 -15.45 5.42
N LEU A 361 32.67 -14.91 6.65
CA LEU A 361 33.66 -13.95 7.11
C LEU A 361 35.08 -14.53 7.21
N GLU A 362 35.24 -15.85 7.22
CA GLU A 362 36.53 -16.55 7.16
C GLU A 362 36.98 -16.85 5.73
N ASN A 363 36.05 -16.88 4.77
CA ASN A 363 36.32 -17.21 3.39
C ASN A 363 37.19 -16.14 2.69
N HIS A 364 38.32 -16.57 2.11
CA HIS A 364 39.28 -15.67 1.47
C HIS A 364 38.68 -14.87 0.29
N ALA A 365 37.77 -15.47 -0.49
CA ALA A 365 37.11 -14.81 -1.61
C ALA A 365 36.21 -13.65 -1.15
N VAL A 366 35.51 -13.82 -0.03
CA VAL A 366 34.70 -12.78 0.59
C VAL A 366 35.59 -11.68 1.16
N ARG A 367 36.62 -12.05 1.94
CA ARG A 367 37.49 -11.09 2.65
C ARG A 367 38.37 -10.24 1.74
N HIS A 368 39.00 -10.86 0.75
CA HIS A 368 40.09 -10.22 -0.01
C HIS A 368 39.72 -9.96 -1.47
N HIS A 369 38.83 -10.77 -2.05
CA HIS A 369 38.41 -10.63 -3.44
C HIS A 369 37.08 -9.89 -3.59
N GLY A 370 36.46 -9.44 -2.50
CA GLY A 370 35.23 -8.64 -2.52
C GLY A 370 34.01 -9.42 -3.00
N GLN A 371 34.04 -10.76 -2.92
CA GLN A 371 32.88 -11.56 -3.26
C GLN A 371 31.75 -11.29 -2.27
N HIS A 372 30.58 -10.94 -2.78
CA HIS A 372 29.39 -10.74 -1.96
C HIS A 372 28.88 -12.09 -1.42
N PHE A 373 28.59 -12.14 -0.12
CA PHE A 373 27.94 -13.29 0.51
C PHE A 373 26.45 -13.01 0.69
N LYS A 374 25.61 -13.97 0.28
CA LYS A 374 24.15 -13.90 0.44
C LYS A 374 23.53 -15.28 0.61
N THR A 375 22.60 -15.43 1.55
CA THR A 375 21.83 -16.67 1.75
C THR A 375 20.44 -16.60 1.11
N PRO A 376 19.76 -17.74 0.86
CA PRO A 376 18.37 -17.73 0.38
C PRO A 376 17.40 -17.00 1.32
N ALA A 377 17.63 -17.07 2.63
CA ALA A 377 16.85 -16.36 3.65
C ALA A 377 16.99 -14.84 3.52
N GLY A 378 18.15 -14.36 3.08
CA GLY A 378 18.41 -12.95 2.82
C GLY A 378 19.56 -12.35 3.62
N SER A 379 20.20 -13.12 4.50
CA SER A 379 21.41 -12.68 5.21
C SER A 379 22.49 -12.34 4.19
N CYS A 380 23.22 -11.25 4.42
CA CYS A 380 24.23 -10.79 3.47
C CYS A 380 25.36 -9.97 4.10
N PHE A 381 26.50 -9.97 3.41
CA PHE A 381 27.71 -9.21 3.76
C PHE A 381 28.56 -8.93 2.51
N THR A 382 29.14 -7.74 2.43
CA THR A 382 30.23 -7.41 1.50
C THR A 382 31.41 -6.81 2.26
N ALA A 383 32.63 -7.24 1.90
CA ALA A 383 33.86 -6.66 2.46
C ALA A 383 34.28 -5.35 1.76
N LYS A 384 33.66 -5.01 0.64
CA LYS A 384 33.88 -3.78 -0.14
C LYS A 384 32.53 -3.09 -0.37
N PRO A 385 32.00 -2.38 0.65
CA PRO A 385 30.76 -1.62 0.48
C PRO A 385 30.92 -0.58 -0.64
N LEU A 386 29.82 -0.31 -1.34
CA LEU A 386 29.79 0.66 -2.46
C LEU A 386 29.29 2.04 -2.00
N GLU A 387 28.76 2.12 -0.78
CA GLU A 387 28.18 3.32 -0.17
C GLU A 387 27.10 3.93 -1.07
N ASP A 388 26.80 5.22 -0.90
CA ASP A 388 25.74 5.92 -1.63
C ASP A 388 26.24 6.74 -2.82
N ALA A 389 27.56 6.95 -2.98
CA ALA A 389 28.12 7.82 -4.02
C ALA A 389 27.66 7.45 -5.44
N GLY A 390 27.54 6.15 -5.71
CA GLY A 390 27.06 5.59 -6.98
C GLY A 390 25.62 5.04 -6.95
N LEU A 391 24.84 5.35 -5.90
CA LEU A 391 23.49 4.83 -5.73
C LEU A 391 22.56 5.36 -6.82
N THR A 392 22.01 4.44 -7.61
CA THR A 392 21.22 4.74 -8.80
C THR A 392 19.85 4.08 -8.70
N PHE A 393 18.79 4.87 -8.70
CA PHE A 393 17.44 4.32 -8.85
C PHE A 393 17.17 3.98 -10.32
N VAL A 394 16.67 2.78 -10.55
CA VAL A 394 16.36 2.27 -11.88
C VAL A 394 14.87 1.98 -11.98
N TYR A 395 14.23 2.58 -12.96
CA TYR A 395 12.79 2.50 -13.14
C TYR A 395 12.44 1.51 -14.26
N PRO A 396 11.65 0.46 -13.99
CA PRO A 396 11.31 -0.53 -15.01
C PRO A 396 10.30 -0.01 -16.05
N GLY A 397 10.25 -0.68 -17.20
CA GLY A 397 9.28 -0.38 -18.26
C GLY A 397 7.91 -1.04 -18.07
N VAL A 398 7.08 -0.96 -19.12
CA VAL A 398 5.71 -1.51 -19.12
C VAL A 398 5.67 -3.05 -19.01
N GLY A 399 4.59 -3.56 -18.41
CA GLY A 399 4.32 -5.01 -18.29
C GLY A 399 5.22 -5.74 -17.29
N THR A 400 5.66 -5.03 -16.25
CA THR A 400 6.24 -5.60 -15.02
C THR A 400 5.20 -5.78 -13.91
N VAL A 401 4.06 -5.09 -14.02
CA VAL A 401 2.93 -5.24 -13.09
C VAL A 401 2.26 -6.61 -13.22
N TYR A 402 1.62 -7.06 -12.13
CA TYR A 402 0.95 -8.34 -12.06
C TYR A 402 -0.20 -8.31 -11.06
N ALA A 403 -1.12 -9.28 -11.17
CA ALA A 403 -2.28 -9.39 -10.29
C ALA A 403 -1.89 -9.41 -8.81
N ASN A 404 -2.62 -8.65 -8.00
CA ASN A 404 -2.46 -8.53 -6.54
C ASN A 404 -1.08 -8.02 -6.08
N MET A 405 -0.36 -7.27 -6.92
CA MET A 405 0.90 -6.64 -6.47
C MET A 405 0.65 -5.71 -5.26
N PHE A 406 1.53 -5.79 -4.27
CA PHE A 406 1.52 -4.94 -3.06
C PHE A 406 0.26 -5.00 -2.19
N ASN A 407 -0.58 -6.01 -2.33
CA ASN A 407 -1.90 -6.07 -1.69
C ASN A 407 -1.92 -5.83 -0.16
N ASN A 408 -0.82 -6.14 0.55
CA ASN A 408 -0.74 -6.03 2.01
C ASN A 408 0.22 -4.92 2.48
N LEU A 409 0.81 -4.14 1.57
CA LEU A 409 1.86 -3.18 1.90
C LEU A 409 1.34 -2.01 2.76
N HIS A 410 0.07 -1.65 2.59
CA HIS A 410 -0.61 -0.60 3.37
C HIS A 410 -0.70 -0.92 4.86
N GLU A 411 -0.71 -2.20 5.24
CA GLU A 411 -0.80 -2.61 6.64
C GLU A 411 0.49 -2.29 7.41
N TYR A 412 1.62 -2.23 6.71
CA TYR A 412 2.94 -1.89 7.27
C TYR A 412 3.23 -0.39 7.13
N PHE A 413 2.68 0.26 6.10
CA PHE A 413 2.90 1.68 5.82
C PHE A 413 1.59 2.48 5.69
N PRO A 414 0.68 2.44 6.69
CA PRO A 414 -0.64 3.06 6.59
C PRO A 414 -0.57 4.59 6.45
N ALA A 415 0.40 5.23 7.10
CA ALA A 415 0.61 6.67 6.99
C ALA A 415 1.03 7.11 5.59
N LEU A 416 1.90 6.33 4.92
CA LEU A 416 2.32 6.60 3.55
C LEU A 416 1.12 6.47 2.60
N TYR A 417 0.37 5.38 2.68
CA TYR A 417 -0.83 5.20 1.86
C TYR A 417 -1.84 6.33 2.07
N HIS A 418 -2.07 6.73 3.33
CA HIS A 418 -2.96 7.85 3.64
C HIS A 418 -2.47 9.18 3.04
N GLN A 419 -1.16 9.44 3.04
CA GLN A 419 -0.59 10.60 2.39
C GLN A 419 -0.81 10.55 0.86
N LEU A 420 -0.51 9.42 0.22
CA LEU A 420 -0.63 9.30 -1.24
C LEU A 420 -2.09 9.43 -1.71
N GLU A 421 -3.06 8.93 -0.96
CA GLU A 421 -4.49 9.15 -1.23
C GLU A 421 -4.91 10.62 -1.14
N ARG A 422 -4.21 11.42 -0.33
CA ARG A 422 -4.47 12.87 -0.23
C ARG A 422 -3.82 13.64 -1.37
N GLU A 423 -2.67 13.17 -1.85
CA GLU A 423 -1.92 13.79 -2.96
C GLU A 423 -2.57 13.50 -4.32
N GLY A 424 -3.23 12.36 -4.49
CA GLY A 424 -3.96 12.05 -5.72
C GLY A 424 -4.75 10.74 -5.69
N ASP A 425 -5.21 10.31 -6.86
CA ASP A 425 -6.01 9.09 -7.01
C ASP A 425 -5.12 7.84 -7.06
N LEU A 426 -4.91 7.22 -5.89
CA LEU A 426 -4.11 6.01 -5.76
C LEU A 426 -4.75 4.79 -6.44
N SER A 427 -6.09 4.74 -6.50
CA SER A 427 -6.84 3.66 -7.15
C SER A 427 -6.59 3.67 -8.66
N ALA A 428 -6.73 4.84 -9.28
CA ALA A 428 -6.47 5.04 -10.70
C ALA A 428 -4.96 4.88 -11.01
N MET A 429 -4.08 5.38 -10.15
CA MET A 429 -2.62 5.24 -10.32
C MET A 429 -2.17 3.79 -10.33
N LEU A 430 -2.73 2.93 -9.46
CA LEU A 430 -2.39 1.51 -9.43
C LEU A 430 -3.23 0.67 -10.40
N GLN A 431 -4.23 1.25 -11.07
CA GLN A 431 -5.23 0.52 -11.88
C GLN A 431 -5.89 -0.59 -11.05
N SER A 432 -6.37 -0.22 -9.86
CA SER A 432 -6.84 -1.17 -8.85
C SER A 432 -7.95 -2.12 -9.33
N PRO A 433 -8.92 -1.72 -10.20
CA PRO A 433 -9.94 -2.64 -10.69
C PRO A 433 -9.38 -3.81 -11.52
N GLN A 434 -8.23 -3.63 -12.17
CA GLN A 434 -7.58 -4.66 -12.97
C GLN A 434 -6.56 -5.45 -12.14
N ILE A 435 -5.76 -4.76 -11.33
CA ILE A 435 -4.70 -5.38 -10.52
C ILE A 435 -5.27 -6.25 -9.41
N TYR A 436 -6.31 -5.79 -8.72
CA TYR A 436 -6.92 -6.49 -7.58
C TYR A 436 -8.24 -7.17 -7.95
N ALA A 437 -8.46 -7.43 -9.24
CA ALA A 437 -9.62 -8.18 -9.71
C ALA A 437 -9.60 -9.61 -9.16
N GLU A 438 -10.79 -10.17 -8.88
CA GLU A 438 -10.92 -11.57 -8.45
C GLU A 438 -10.33 -12.55 -9.47
N ASN A 439 -10.53 -12.28 -10.76
CA ASN A 439 -9.91 -13.03 -11.83
C ASN A 439 -8.49 -12.50 -12.10
N ILE A 440 -7.47 -13.26 -11.68
CA ILE A 440 -6.06 -12.92 -11.90
C ILE A 440 -5.69 -12.68 -13.38
N LYS A 441 -6.48 -13.20 -14.32
CA LYS A 441 -6.26 -12.99 -15.76
C LYS A 441 -6.61 -11.58 -16.22
N THR A 442 -7.41 -10.83 -15.46
CA THR A 442 -7.79 -9.44 -15.79
C THR A 442 -6.57 -8.54 -15.90
N ALA A 443 -5.60 -8.68 -14.99
CA ALA A 443 -4.35 -7.93 -15.06
C ALA A 443 -3.52 -8.27 -16.31
N ALA A 444 -3.59 -9.52 -16.80
CA ALA A 444 -2.89 -9.93 -18.01
C ALA A 444 -3.50 -9.37 -19.30
N SER A 445 -4.76 -8.92 -19.26
CA SER A 445 -5.47 -8.29 -20.39
C SER A 445 -5.45 -6.75 -20.36
N MET A 446 -4.70 -6.15 -19.44
CA MET A 446 -4.59 -4.69 -19.38
C MET A 446 -4.06 -4.11 -20.68
N SER A 447 -4.66 -3.00 -21.14
CA SER A 447 -4.17 -2.24 -22.28
C SER A 447 -2.76 -1.67 -22.02
N LEU A 448 -2.11 -1.16 -23.06
CA LEU A 448 -0.82 -0.51 -22.89
C LEU A 448 -0.89 0.72 -21.96
N SER A 449 -1.93 1.56 -22.11
CA SER A 449 -2.15 2.73 -21.24
C SER A 449 -2.30 2.32 -19.78
N GLN A 450 -3.10 1.29 -19.50
CA GLN A 450 -3.29 0.76 -18.15
C GLN A 450 -1.98 0.19 -17.57
N GLN A 451 -1.21 -0.57 -18.36
CA GLN A 451 0.10 -1.09 -17.93
C GLN A 451 1.10 0.03 -17.65
N ALA A 452 1.09 1.10 -18.46
CA ALA A 452 1.96 2.25 -18.25
C ALA A 452 1.60 3.00 -16.96
N ILE A 453 0.32 3.30 -16.76
CA ILE A 453 -0.17 3.97 -15.54
C ILE A 453 0.19 3.16 -14.30
N SER A 454 -0.16 1.86 -14.27
CA SER A 454 0.09 0.99 -13.12
C SER A 454 1.59 0.79 -12.85
N GLY A 455 2.42 0.69 -13.89
CA GLY A 455 3.87 0.58 -13.75
C GLY A 455 4.52 1.84 -13.17
N VAL A 456 4.07 3.02 -13.62
CA VAL A 456 4.46 4.31 -13.00
C VAL A 456 3.99 4.35 -11.55
N GLY A 457 2.74 3.94 -11.26
CA GLY A 457 2.19 3.90 -9.92
C GLY A 457 2.97 3.01 -8.95
N ALA A 458 3.38 1.82 -9.40
CA ALA A 458 4.24 0.92 -8.63
C ALA A 458 5.58 1.57 -8.27
N SER A 459 6.20 2.23 -9.25
CA SER A 459 7.49 2.90 -9.07
C SER A 459 7.37 4.14 -8.19
N TYR A 460 6.26 4.88 -8.31
CA TYR A 460 5.95 6.06 -7.49
C TYR A 460 5.81 5.66 -6.02
N LEU A 461 5.00 4.64 -5.72
CA LEU A 461 4.79 4.11 -4.37
C LEU A 461 6.11 3.67 -3.72
N PHE A 462 6.91 2.86 -4.43
CA PHE A 462 8.21 2.41 -3.89
C PHE A 462 9.23 3.55 -3.76
N THR A 463 9.23 4.52 -4.67
CA THR A 463 10.10 5.69 -4.53
C THR A 463 9.74 6.47 -3.27
N LYS A 464 8.46 6.73 -3.00
CA LYS A 464 8.04 7.41 -1.77
C LYS A 464 8.37 6.59 -0.54
N LEU A 465 8.18 5.27 -0.59
CA LEU A 465 8.58 4.38 0.51
C LEU A 465 10.09 4.49 0.81
N LEU A 466 10.95 4.34 -0.18
CA LEU A 466 12.40 4.40 0.02
C LEU A 466 12.88 5.78 0.47
N THR A 467 12.38 6.85 -0.16
CA THR A 467 12.85 8.23 0.07
C THR A 467 12.25 8.87 1.32
N GLN A 468 10.97 8.62 1.64
CA GLN A 468 10.27 9.28 2.75
C GLN A 468 10.27 8.43 4.03
N VAL A 469 10.15 7.09 3.91
CA VAL A 469 10.07 6.21 5.09
C VAL A 469 11.46 5.72 5.51
N PHE A 470 12.28 5.29 4.55
CA PHE A 470 13.64 4.81 4.81
C PHE A 470 14.73 5.87 4.58
N ASN A 471 14.39 7.06 4.10
CA ASN A 471 15.34 8.17 3.86
C ASN A 471 16.52 7.79 2.94
N ILE A 472 16.28 6.91 1.96
CA ILE A 472 17.27 6.50 0.96
C ILE A 472 17.26 7.51 -0.18
N LYS A 473 18.41 8.14 -0.45
CA LYS A 473 18.54 9.20 -1.45
C LYS A 473 19.44 8.77 -2.61
N PRO A 474 18.91 8.59 -3.83
CA PRO A 474 19.75 8.27 -4.98
C PRO A 474 20.63 9.46 -5.39
N LYS A 475 21.79 9.19 -5.98
CA LYS A 475 22.64 10.19 -6.63
C LYS A 475 22.41 10.26 -8.15
N MET A 476 21.88 9.17 -8.70
CA MET A 476 21.50 9.04 -10.11
C MET A 476 20.14 8.36 -10.25
N ALA A 477 19.48 8.60 -11.37
CA ALA A 477 18.30 7.86 -11.74
C ALA A 477 18.29 7.60 -13.25
N LEU A 478 17.73 6.46 -13.65
CA LEU A 478 17.54 6.11 -15.07
C LEU A 478 16.31 5.23 -15.25
N GLY A 479 15.78 5.20 -16.47
CA GLY A 479 14.61 4.40 -16.82
C GLY A 479 14.87 3.39 -17.93
N TYR A 480 14.28 2.20 -17.81
CA TYR A 480 14.13 1.25 -18.90
C TYR A 480 12.85 1.59 -19.67
N SER A 481 12.96 2.06 -20.92
CA SER A 481 11.79 2.39 -21.76
C SER A 481 10.86 3.39 -21.04
N MET A 482 9.57 3.05 -20.86
CA MET A 482 8.58 3.84 -20.11
C MET A 482 9.00 4.18 -18.67
N GLY A 483 9.94 3.42 -18.10
CA GLY A 483 10.53 3.75 -16.80
C GLY A 483 11.14 5.14 -16.74
N GLU A 484 11.52 5.74 -17.89
CA GLU A 484 12.03 7.11 -17.93
C GLU A 484 10.95 8.11 -17.52
N ALA A 485 9.70 7.94 -17.96
CA ALA A 485 8.59 8.76 -17.47
C ALA A 485 8.29 8.50 -15.98
N ALA A 486 8.37 7.24 -15.54
CA ALA A 486 8.16 6.88 -14.13
C ALA A 486 9.18 7.55 -13.20
N MET A 487 10.44 7.66 -13.63
CA MET A 487 11.52 8.32 -12.90
C MET A 487 11.16 9.78 -12.54
N TRP A 488 10.74 10.58 -13.53
CA TRP A 488 10.40 11.99 -13.32
C TRP A 488 9.16 12.18 -12.43
N ALA A 489 8.14 11.34 -12.64
CA ALA A 489 6.94 11.36 -11.80
C ALA A 489 7.25 10.99 -10.33
N SER A 490 8.15 10.03 -10.12
CA SER A 490 8.44 9.46 -8.79
C SER A 490 9.37 10.33 -7.95
N LEU A 491 10.36 10.98 -8.57
CA LEU A 491 11.39 11.78 -7.91
C LEU A 491 11.01 13.25 -7.73
N ASP A 492 9.71 13.56 -7.68
CA ASP A 492 9.18 14.90 -7.41
C ASP A 492 9.63 15.99 -8.41
N VAL A 493 9.91 15.62 -9.65
CA VAL A 493 10.29 16.59 -10.69
C VAL A 493 9.06 17.25 -11.30
N TRP A 494 8.03 16.48 -11.64
CA TRP A 494 6.77 17.01 -12.17
C TRP A 494 5.87 17.59 -11.08
N GLN A 495 5.23 18.72 -11.37
CA GLN A 495 4.33 19.42 -10.44
C GLN A 495 3.06 18.61 -10.13
N THR A 496 2.47 17.98 -11.15
CA THR A 496 1.20 17.27 -11.06
C THR A 496 1.30 15.88 -11.71
N PRO A 497 2.08 14.94 -11.14
CA PRO A 497 2.28 13.61 -11.75
C PRO A 497 0.96 12.83 -11.89
N HIS A 498 -0.01 13.04 -10.99
CA HIS A 498 -1.33 12.40 -11.06
C HIS A 498 -2.17 12.85 -12.27
N ALA A 499 -1.92 14.05 -12.84
CA ALA A 499 -2.63 14.50 -14.04
C ALA A 499 -2.31 13.61 -15.25
N MET A 500 -1.13 12.95 -15.24
CA MET A 500 -0.72 12.03 -16.30
C MET A 500 -1.55 10.75 -16.35
N ILE A 501 -2.29 10.41 -15.29
CA ILE A 501 -3.16 9.22 -15.25
C ILE A 501 -4.24 9.35 -16.32
N ASN A 502 -5.10 10.37 -16.18
CA ASN A 502 -6.19 10.62 -17.13
C ASN A 502 -5.67 10.97 -18.53
N ALA A 503 -4.53 11.68 -18.62
CA ALA A 503 -3.91 12.00 -19.90
C ALA A 503 -3.43 10.73 -20.64
N THR A 504 -2.84 9.77 -19.93
CA THR A 504 -2.36 8.50 -20.50
C THR A 504 -3.53 7.59 -20.88
N GLU A 505 -4.54 7.49 -20.02
CA GLU A 505 -5.71 6.63 -20.22
C GLU A 505 -6.47 7.01 -21.50
N ASN A 506 -6.58 8.31 -21.79
CA ASN A 506 -7.30 8.84 -22.94
C ASN A 506 -6.39 9.24 -24.13
N SER A 507 -5.11 8.87 -24.09
CA SER A 507 -4.14 9.30 -25.10
C SER A 507 -4.30 8.53 -26.42
N ASP A 508 -4.34 9.25 -27.54
CA ASP A 508 -4.26 8.63 -28.87
C ASP A 508 -2.94 7.90 -29.09
N ILE A 509 -1.86 8.35 -28.46
CA ILE A 509 -0.54 7.70 -28.54
C ILE A 509 -0.67 6.26 -28.03
N PHE A 510 -1.18 6.10 -26.80
CA PHE A 510 -1.23 4.81 -26.09
C PHE A 510 -2.41 3.92 -26.47
N ASN A 511 -3.47 4.45 -27.09
CA ASN A 511 -4.63 3.64 -27.44
C ASN A 511 -4.67 3.29 -28.93
N HIS A 512 -4.17 4.16 -29.82
CA HIS A 512 -4.35 4.01 -31.26
C HIS A 512 -3.04 4.08 -32.07
N ALA A 513 -2.09 4.94 -31.72
CA ALA A 513 -0.91 5.20 -32.55
C ALA A 513 0.11 4.07 -32.51
N ILE A 514 0.51 3.68 -31.30
CA ILE A 514 1.56 2.68 -31.06
C ILE A 514 1.03 1.38 -30.45
N SER A 515 -0.28 1.25 -30.26
CA SER A 515 -0.99 0.02 -29.85
C SER A 515 -2.40 0.07 -30.40
N GLY A 516 -3.24 -0.92 -30.09
CA GLY A 516 -4.58 -1.03 -30.67
C GLY A 516 -4.49 -1.21 -32.19
N GLU A 517 -4.98 -0.22 -32.94
CA GLU A 517 -5.02 -0.15 -34.40
C GLU A 517 -3.66 0.11 -35.03
N LEU A 518 -2.65 0.50 -34.23
CA LEU A 518 -1.28 0.77 -34.68
C LEU A 518 -1.24 1.77 -35.85
N THR A 519 -1.94 2.89 -35.72
CA THR A 519 -2.10 3.87 -36.82
C THR A 519 -0.77 4.45 -37.30
N ALA A 520 0.25 4.55 -36.44
CA ALA A 520 1.60 4.94 -36.85
C ALA A 520 2.25 3.88 -37.76
N VAL A 521 2.08 2.59 -37.45
CA VAL A 521 2.53 1.48 -38.29
C VAL A 521 1.79 1.46 -39.62
N ARG A 522 0.46 1.65 -39.60
CA ARG A 522 -0.38 1.75 -40.81
C ARG A 522 0.14 2.82 -41.77
N ARG A 523 0.41 4.02 -41.25
CA ARG A 523 0.97 5.15 -42.03
C ARG A 523 2.36 4.82 -42.56
N ALA A 524 3.25 4.30 -41.72
CA ALA A 524 4.61 3.94 -42.11
C ALA A 524 4.65 2.87 -43.22
N TRP A 525 3.74 1.91 -43.17
CA TRP A 525 3.62 0.84 -44.17
C TRP A 525 2.73 1.19 -45.35
N GLN A 526 2.16 2.41 -45.38
CA GLN A 526 1.25 2.90 -46.41
C GLN A 526 0.07 1.95 -46.69
N LEU A 527 -0.47 1.35 -45.63
CA LEU A 527 -1.59 0.41 -45.74
C LEU A 527 -2.93 1.16 -45.84
N LYS A 528 -3.86 0.60 -46.60
CA LYS A 528 -5.27 1.04 -46.66
C LYS A 528 -6.00 0.67 -45.36
N ASP A 529 -7.14 1.31 -45.09
CA ASP A 529 -7.90 1.11 -43.85
C ASP A 529 -8.37 -0.33 -43.62
N ASN A 530 -8.65 -1.06 -44.70
CA ASN A 530 -9.13 -2.44 -44.64
C ASN A 530 -8.01 -3.50 -44.52
N GLU A 531 -6.73 -3.11 -44.61
CA GLU A 531 -5.61 -4.05 -44.47
C GLU A 531 -5.33 -4.34 -43.00
N SER A 532 -5.18 -5.62 -42.64
CA SER A 532 -4.91 -6.03 -41.27
C SER A 532 -3.43 -5.91 -40.92
N ILE A 533 -3.15 -5.56 -39.66
CA ILE A 533 -1.80 -5.55 -39.09
C ILE A 533 -1.71 -6.70 -38.09
N VAL A 534 -0.88 -7.70 -38.39
CA VAL A 534 -0.54 -8.77 -37.45
C VAL A 534 0.83 -8.46 -36.86
N TRP A 535 0.82 -7.84 -35.68
CA TRP A 535 2.01 -7.39 -34.98
C TRP A 535 2.36 -8.31 -33.82
N ASN A 536 3.65 -8.62 -33.65
CA ASN A 536 4.14 -9.32 -32.46
C ASN A 536 5.58 -8.87 -32.12
N SER A 537 6.01 -9.19 -30.90
CA SER A 537 7.35 -8.97 -30.37
C SER A 537 7.97 -10.27 -29.87
N PHE A 538 9.28 -10.43 -30.07
CA PHE A 538 10.03 -11.62 -29.70
C PHE A 538 11.31 -11.24 -28.96
N VAL A 539 11.54 -11.89 -27.81
CA VAL A 539 12.84 -11.86 -27.13
C VAL A 539 13.72 -12.95 -27.74
N VAL A 540 14.90 -12.59 -28.20
CA VAL A 540 15.85 -13.51 -28.83
C VAL A 540 17.23 -13.36 -28.21
N ARG A 541 17.91 -14.48 -27.96
CA ARG A 541 19.32 -14.50 -27.58
C ARG A 541 20.20 -14.39 -28.83
N ALA A 542 20.58 -13.18 -29.19
CA ALA A 542 21.40 -12.87 -30.36
C ALA A 542 22.13 -11.54 -30.17
N ASN A 543 23.26 -11.37 -30.86
CA ASN A 543 23.98 -10.10 -30.87
C ASN A 543 23.23 -9.09 -31.77
N SER A 544 23.14 -7.84 -31.33
CA SER A 544 22.46 -6.78 -32.09
C SER A 544 23.07 -6.56 -33.49
N HIS A 545 24.37 -6.79 -33.67
CA HIS A 545 25.05 -6.69 -34.96
C HIS A 545 24.58 -7.75 -35.96
N GLU A 546 24.37 -9.00 -35.51
CA GLU A 546 23.85 -10.09 -36.35
C GLU A 546 22.44 -9.75 -36.87
N ILE A 547 21.60 -9.20 -35.99
CA ILE A 547 20.24 -8.76 -36.34
C ILE A 547 20.30 -7.58 -37.31
N LYS A 548 21.08 -6.54 -37.00
CA LYS A 548 21.21 -5.32 -37.82
C LYS A 548 21.67 -5.63 -39.25
N ALA A 549 22.57 -6.59 -39.43
CA ALA A 549 23.05 -6.99 -40.75
C ALA A 549 21.95 -7.59 -41.65
N LEU A 550 20.96 -8.27 -41.06
CA LEU A 550 19.87 -8.92 -41.80
C LEU A 550 18.61 -8.06 -41.92
N LEU A 551 18.40 -7.06 -41.05
CA LEU A 551 17.21 -6.20 -41.06
C LEU A 551 16.85 -5.60 -42.43
N PRO A 552 17.80 -5.19 -43.31
CA PRO A 552 17.45 -4.69 -44.65
C PRO A 552 16.63 -5.67 -45.51
N GLU A 553 16.76 -6.99 -45.29
CA GLU A 553 15.96 -8.02 -45.98
C GLU A 553 14.51 -8.12 -45.43
N PHE A 554 14.23 -7.53 -44.26
CA PHE A 554 12.97 -7.65 -43.53
C PHE A 554 12.39 -6.28 -43.14
N PRO A 555 11.88 -5.47 -44.10
CA PRO A 555 11.52 -4.07 -43.88
C PRO A 555 10.38 -3.82 -42.88
N ARG A 556 9.67 -4.87 -42.46
CA ARG A 556 8.59 -4.82 -41.45
C ARG A 556 8.96 -5.49 -40.13
N ALA A 557 10.23 -5.84 -39.93
CA ALA A 557 10.79 -6.26 -38.66
C ALA A 557 11.75 -5.18 -38.15
N TYR A 558 11.75 -4.95 -36.84
CA TYR A 558 12.55 -3.90 -36.20
C TYR A 558 13.31 -4.49 -35.03
N LEU A 559 14.57 -4.09 -34.86
CA LEU A 559 15.28 -4.26 -33.59
C LEU A 559 14.82 -3.15 -32.65
N ALA A 560 13.94 -3.49 -31.70
CA ALA A 560 13.32 -2.53 -30.81
C ALA A 560 14.17 -2.27 -29.56
N ILE A 561 14.77 -3.32 -28.97
CA ILE A 561 15.56 -3.19 -27.74
C ILE A 561 16.81 -4.06 -27.80
N ILE A 562 17.94 -3.51 -27.34
CA ILE A 562 19.21 -4.19 -27.10
C ILE A 562 19.41 -4.26 -25.57
N GLN A 563 19.56 -5.46 -25.01
CA GLN A 563 19.61 -5.66 -23.56
C GLN A 563 20.53 -6.85 -23.18
N GLY A 564 21.83 -6.56 -23.16
CA GLY A 564 22.89 -7.54 -22.93
C GLY A 564 23.02 -8.55 -24.05
N ASP A 565 22.94 -9.83 -23.71
CA ASP A 565 23.02 -10.96 -24.64
C ASP A 565 21.67 -11.34 -25.28
N THR A 566 20.64 -10.55 -25.01
CA THR A 566 19.31 -10.67 -25.63
C THR A 566 18.89 -9.38 -26.31
N CYS A 567 18.04 -9.51 -27.32
CA CYS A 567 17.42 -8.40 -28.03
C CYS A 567 15.90 -8.62 -28.10
N VAL A 568 15.15 -7.54 -28.30
CA VAL A 568 13.73 -7.57 -28.62
C VAL A 568 13.54 -7.16 -30.08
N ILE A 569 12.96 -8.06 -30.87
CA ILE A 569 12.52 -7.79 -32.24
C ILE A 569 11.01 -7.59 -32.22
N ALA A 570 10.51 -6.54 -32.87
CA ALA A 570 9.08 -6.27 -32.98
C ALA A 570 8.71 -5.88 -34.41
N GLY A 571 7.49 -6.17 -34.84
CA GLY A 571 7.06 -5.86 -36.20
C GLY A 571 5.94 -6.77 -36.69
N CYS A 572 5.83 -6.89 -38.03
CA CYS A 572 4.98 -7.89 -38.65
C CYS A 572 5.42 -9.29 -38.18
N GLU A 573 4.48 -10.07 -37.64
CA GLU A 573 4.78 -11.37 -37.03
C GLU A 573 5.50 -12.31 -38.02
N THR A 574 5.01 -12.39 -39.26
CA THR A 574 5.60 -13.22 -40.31
C THR A 574 7.02 -12.76 -40.65
N SER A 575 7.25 -11.45 -40.78
CA SER A 575 8.60 -10.91 -41.05
C SER A 575 9.56 -11.17 -39.90
N CYS A 576 9.11 -11.01 -38.65
CA CYS A 576 9.93 -11.31 -37.47
C CYS A 576 10.29 -12.80 -37.40
N LYS A 577 9.34 -13.69 -37.66
CA LYS A 577 9.58 -15.15 -37.71
C LYS A 577 10.55 -15.52 -38.84
N ALA A 578 10.44 -14.90 -40.00
CA ALA A 578 11.36 -15.12 -41.11
C ALA A 578 12.79 -14.64 -40.79
N LEU A 579 12.93 -13.47 -40.15
CA LEU A 579 14.21 -12.98 -39.65
C LEU A 579 14.83 -13.94 -38.62
N LEU A 580 14.03 -14.43 -37.67
CA LEU A 580 14.49 -15.42 -36.68
C LEU A 580 14.93 -16.74 -37.33
N ALA A 581 14.19 -17.21 -38.34
CA ALA A 581 14.56 -18.41 -39.11
C ALA A 581 15.87 -18.21 -39.87
N LYS A 582 16.06 -17.04 -40.51
CA LYS A 582 17.30 -16.66 -41.20
C LYS A 582 18.49 -16.56 -40.26
N LEU A 583 18.28 -16.01 -39.06
CA LEU A 583 19.28 -15.97 -37.98
C LEU A 583 19.63 -17.36 -37.43
N GLY A 584 18.78 -18.37 -37.66
CA GLY A 584 18.92 -19.68 -37.03
C GLY A 584 18.71 -19.65 -35.52
N LYS A 585 17.92 -18.69 -35.01
CA LYS A 585 17.68 -18.49 -33.58
C LYS A 585 16.20 -18.66 -33.24
N ARG A 586 15.94 -19.20 -32.04
CA ARG A 586 14.58 -19.26 -31.48
C ARG A 586 14.26 -17.94 -30.77
N GLY A 587 13.18 -17.28 -31.17
CA GLY A 587 12.58 -16.18 -30.41
C GLY A 587 11.48 -16.68 -29.48
N ILE A 588 11.42 -16.14 -28.26
CA ILE A 588 10.31 -16.34 -27.33
C ILE A 588 9.31 -15.21 -27.58
N ALA A 589 8.08 -15.54 -27.95
CA ALA A 589 7.04 -14.55 -28.15
C ALA A 589 6.75 -13.83 -26.82
N ALA A 590 6.97 -12.52 -26.81
CA ALA A 590 6.59 -11.67 -25.68
C ALA A 590 5.14 -11.17 -25.79
N ASN A 591 4.51 -11.33 -26.97
CA ASN A 591 3.11 -10.98 -27.23
C ASN A 591 2.74 -9.54 -26.85
N ARG A 592 3.71 -8.62 -26.93
CA ARG A 592 3.49 -7.19 -26.71
C ARG A 592 3.06 -6.57 -28.03
N VAL A 593 1.82 -6.13 -28.09
CA VAL A 593 1.28 -5.44 -29.26
C VAL A 593 1.53 -3.94 -29.11
N THR A 594 2.80 -3.55 -29.29
CA THR A 594 3.19 -2.15 -29.31
C THR A 594 4.32 -1.86 -30.29
N ALA A 595 4.25 -0.71 -30.96
CA ALA A 595 5.25 -0.18 -31.88
C ALA A 595 6.28 0.76 -31.21
N MET A 596 6.31 0.88 -29.88
CA MET A 596 7.39 1.61 -29.19
C MET A 596 8.78 1.12 -29.62
N HIS A 597 9.74 2.04 -29.63
CA HIS A 597 11.12 1.78 -30.02
C HIS A 597 11.32 1.30 -31.47
N THR A 598 10.36 1.56 -32.35
CA THR A 598 10.44 1.19 -33.77
C THR A 598 10.31 2.41 -34.67
N ALA A 599 10.83 2.31 -35.89
CA ALA A 599 10.76 3.42 -36.86
C ALA A 599 9.35 4.01 -37.06
N PRO A 600 8.24 3.22 -37.09
CA PRO A 600 6.90 3.78 -37.08
C PRO A 600 6.58 4.75 -35.93
N ALA A 601 7.11 4.53 -34.72
CA ALA A 601 6.85 5.42 -33.58
C ALA A 601 7.45 6.82 -33.78
N MET A 602 8.48 6.97 -34.62
CA MET A 602 9.02 8.30 -34.96
C MET A 602 7.98 9.23 -35.60
N LEU A 603 6.94 8.69 -36.23
CA LEU A 603 5.85 9.49 -36.82
C LEU A 603 5.02 10.24 -35.77
N VAL A 604 5.10 9.84 -34.50
CA VAL A 604 4.42 10.49 -33.38
C VAL A 604 5.39 11.11 -32.36
N HIS A 605 6.68 11.21 -32.70
CA HIS A 605 7.71 11.74 -31.79
C HIS A 605 7.35 13.11 -31.20
N GLY A 606 6.97 14.07 -32.05
CA GLY A 606 6.55 15.40 -31.59
C GLY A 606 5.35 15.36 -30.63
N GLN A 607 4.37 14.48 -30.89
CA GLN A 607 3.21 14.30 -30.00
C GLN A 607 3.62 13.74 -28.64
N VAL A 608 4.58 12.81 -28.62
CA VAL A 608 5.14 12.25 -27.37
C VAL A 608 5.91 13.33 -26.61
N GLN A 609 6.70 14.15 -27.30
CA GLN A 609 7.42 15.26 -26.69
C GLN A 609 6.46 16.26 -26.05
N ASP A 610 5.44 16.70 -26.78
CA ASP A 610 4.42 17.62 -26.26
C ASP A 610 3.69 17.01 -25.06
N PHE A 611 3.33 15.73 -25.15
CA PHE A 611 2.67 15.00 -24.06
C PHE A 611 3.51 14.96 -22.77
N TYR A 612 4.84 14.88 -22.85
CA TYR A 612 5.73 14.81 -21.70
C TYR A 612 6.41 16.14 -21.32
N THR A 613 6.13 17.22 -22.05
CA THR A 613 6.54 18.58 -21.69
C THR A 613 5.64 19.11 -20.56
N GLN A 614 5.92 18.65 -19.34
CA GLN A 614 5.12 18.91 -18.15
C GLN A 614 5.70 20.03 -17.27
N ALA A 615 4.84 20.73 -16.54
CA ALA A 615 5.26 21.73 -15.57
C ALA A 615 6.08 21.07 -14.44
N LEU A 616 7.19 21.72 -14.06
CA LEU A 616 8.12 21.23 -13.04
C LEU A 616 7.83 21.85 -11.67
N LYS A 617 8.12 21.12 -10.60
CA LYS A 617 8.08 21.68 -9.24
C LYS A 617 9.13 22.79 -9.09
N PRO A 618 8.83 23.93 -8.42
CA PRO A 618 9.82 24.95 -8.13
C PRO A 618 11.07 24.41 -7.45
N GLU A 619 10.93 23.42 -6.56
CA GLU A 619 12.03 22.77 -5.86
C GLU A 619 12.98 22.04 -6.81
N ALA A 620 12.47 21.44 -7.88
CA ALA A 620 13.28 20.76 -8.89
C ALA A 620 14.10 21.74 -9.75
N LEU A 621 13.71 23.02 -9.78
CA LEU A 621 14.34 24.09 -10.56
C LEU A 621 15.40 24.87 -9.77
N LYS A 622 15.52 24.68 -8.45
CA LYS A 622 16.38 25.51 -7.59
C LYS A 622 17.87 25.29 -7.93
N PRO A 623 18.60 26.33 -8.36
CA PRO A 623 20.04 26.25 -8.54
C PRO A 623 20.75 26.13 -7.19
N LYS A 624 21.74 25.22 -7.10
CA LYS A 624 22.54 24.90 -5.91
C LYS A 624 23.27 26.08 -5.23
N ALA A 625 23.24 27.28 -5.80
CA ALA A 625 23.90 28.45 -5.21
C ALA A 625 23.30 28.90 -3.86
N LEU A 626 22.10 28.42 -3.51
CA LEU A 626 21.42 28.74 -2.24
C LEU A 626 21.56 27.65 -1.15
N GLU A 627 22.19 26.50 -1.44
CA GLU A 627 22.29 25.36 -0.51
C GLU A 627 23.74 24.89 -0.27
N ALA A 628 24.70 25.82 -0.16
CA ALA A 628 26.06 25.50 0.26
C ALA A 628 26.16 24.93 1.71
N ALA A 629 25.04 24.77 2.40
CA ALA A 629 24.93 24.16 3.73
C ALA A 629 24.41 22.71 3.72
N ALA A 630 23.92 22.17 2.59
CA ALA A 630 23.47 20.79 2.47
C ALA A 630 24.47 19.96 1.65
N GLN A 631 24.99 18.87 2.24
CA GLN A 631 25.94 17.95 1.59
C GLN A 631 25.38 17.16 0.39
N ASP A 632 24.13 17.39 -0.04
CA ASP A 632 23.48 16.61 -1.09
C ASP A 632 23.65 17.27 -2.48
N LEU A 633 24.34 16.58 -3.40
CA LEU A 633 24.33 16.91 -4.83
C LEU A 633 22.95 16.60 -5.44
N PRO A 634 22.54 17.28 -6.55
CA PRO A 634 21.26 16.99 -7.17
C PRO A 634 21.36 15.62 -7.85
N ILE A 635 20.21 14.98 -8.02
CA ILE A 635 20.12 13.72 -8.77
C ILE A 635 20.53 13.98 -10.21
N ARG A 636 21.41 13.13 -10.75
CA ARG A 636 21.73 13.10 -12.18
C ARG A 636 20.79 12.13 -12.89
N PHE A 637 20.04 12.64 -13.86
CA PHE A 637 19.07 11.86 -14.63
C PHE A 637 19.70 11.37 -15.92
N ILE A 638 19.88 10.05 -16.05
CA ILE A 638 20.54 9.42 -17.20
C ILE A 638 19.46 8.89 -18.14
N SER A 639 19.56 9.23 -19.42
CA SER A 639 18.61 8.84 -20.46
C SER A 639 19.30 7.98 -21.53
N ALA A 640 18.55 7.11 -22.18
CA ALA A 640 19.03 6.36 -23.34
C ALA A 640 19.20 7.26 -24.59
N ALA A 641 18.58 8.45 -24.60
CA ALA A 641 18.60 9.36 -25.73
C ALA A 641 19.92 10.12 -25.90
N GLN A 642 20.73 10.24 -24.85
CA GLN A 642 21.93 11.09 -24.83
C GLN A 642 22.99 10.60 -23.84
N THR A 643 24.25 10.97 -24.08
CA THR A 643 25.37 10.58 -23.21
C THR A 643 25.41 11.41 -21.93
N ALA A 644 25.28 12.74 -22.02
CA ALA A 644 25.22 13.60 -20.84
C ALA A 644 23.90 13.44 -20.07
N PRO A 645 23.85 13.70 -18.75
CA PRO A 645 22.60 13.79 -18.00
C PRO A 645 21.60 14.76 -18.64
N VAL A 646 20.31 14.45 -18.51
CA VAL A 646 19.22 15.32 -18.98
C VAL A 646 19.22 16.60 -18.16
N THR A 647 19.13 17.75 -18.84
CA THR A 647 18.92 19.03 -18.18
C THR A 647 17.52 19.08 -17.60
N VAL A 648 17.39 19.48 -16.34
CA VAL A 648 16.10 19.51 -15.62
C VAL A 648 15.32 20.76 -16.02
N ASP A 649 14.75 20.71 -17.21
CA ASP A 649 13.76 21.65 -17.73
C ASP A 649 12.67 20.89 -18.50
N SER A 650 11.48 21.48 -18.59
CA SER A 650 10.29 20.81 -19.12
C SER A 650 10.48 20.28 -20.55
N HIS A 651 11.13 21.06 -21.41
CA HIS A 651 11.30 20.73 -22.82
C HIS A 651 12.39 19.67 -23.02
N SER A 652 13.52 19.78 -22.31
CA SER A 652 14.57 18.76 -22.35
C SER A 652 14.08 17.40 -21.85
N ILE A 653 13.26 17.38 -20.79
CA ILE A 653 12.63 16.15 -20.28
C ILE A 653 11.67 15.55 -21.32
N GLY A 654 10.77 16.37 -21.88
CA GLY A 654 9.83 15.91 -22.91
C GLY A 654 10.54 15.33 -24.13
N ARG A 655 11.60 16.00 -24.61
CA ARG A 655 12.42 15.54 -25.74
C ARG A 655 13.14 14.22 -25.42
N ALA A 656 13.80 14.11 -24.26
CA ALA A 656 14.53 12.90 -23.88
C ALA A 656 13.59 11.68 -23.82
N ILE A 657 12.40 11.84 -23.23
CA ILE A 657 11.39 10.77 -23.19
C ILE A 657 10.93 10.41 -24.61
N ALA A 658 10.66 11.39 -25.48
CA ALA A 658 10.23 11.14 -26.85
C ALA A 658 11.30 10.41 -27.69
N ASP A 659 12.56 10.82 -27.55
CA ASP A 659 13.71 10.17 -28.20
C ASP A 659 13.84 8.72 -27.76
N THR A 660 13.81 8.44 -26.45
CA THR A 660 13.85 7.09 -25.89
C THR A 660 12.63 6.26 -26.33
N PHE A 661 11.43 6.84 -26.33
CA PHE A 661 10.18 6.15 -26.63
C PHE A 661 10.07 5.75 -28.10
N CYS A 662 10.51 6.62 -29.02
CA CYS A 662 10.34 6.43 -30.46
C CYS A 662 11.53 5.72 -31.13
N SER A 663 12.73 5.80 -30.54
CA SER A 663 13.95 5.18 -31.09
C SER A 663 14.22 3.78 -30.51
N PRO A 664 14.98 2.92 -31.21
CA PRO A 664 15.48 1.67 -30.63
C PRO A 664 16.19 1.92 -29.29
N LEU A 665 15.80 1.18 -28.24
CA LEU A 665 16.39 1.32 -26.91
C LEU A 665 17.66 0.47 -26.81
N ASP A 666 18.82 1.10 -26.63
CA ASP A 666 20.05 0.40 -26.25
C ASP A 666 20.27 0.46 -24.74
N PHE A 667 19.70 -0.52 -24.02
CA PHE A 667 19.80 -0.59 -22.57
C PHE A 667 21.22 -0.95 -22.11
N SER A 668 21.98 -1.72 -22.90
CA SER A 668 23.39 -2.00 -22.62
C SER A 668 24.21 -0.71 -22.60
N ALA A 669 24.05 0.12 -23.63
CA ALA A 669 24.72 1.41 -23.72
C ALA A 669 24.30 2.37 -22.60
N LEU A 670 23.02 2.36 -22.22
CA LEU A 670 22.54 3.17 -21.08
C LEU A 670 23.23 2.79 -19.76
N ILE A 671 23.34 1.48 -19.46
CA ILE A 671 24.01 1.02 -18.23
C ILE A 671 25.50 1.32 -18.27
N GLN A 672 26.15 1.17 -19.42
CA GLN A 672 27.55 1.57 -19.58
C GLN A 672 27.73 3.07 -19.32
N ASN A 673 26.94 3.93 -19.96
CA ASN A 673 26.97 5.38 -19.77
C ASN A 673 26.74 5.76 -18.29
N ALA A 674 25.74 5.15 -17.64
CA ALA A 674 25.51 5.38 -16.21
C ALA A 674 26.73 4.99 -15.37
N THR A 675 27.39 3.88 -15.69
CA THR A 675 28.60 3.41 -15.00
C THR A 675 29.79 4.34 -15.24
N GLU A 676 29.99 4.83 -16.45
CA GLU A 676 30.99 5.86 -16.78
C GLU A 676 30.74 7.16 -16.01
N GLN A 677 29.48 7.43 -15.67
CA GLN A 677 29.08 8.53 -14.80
C GLN A 677 29.14 8.21 -13.30
N GLY A 678 29.62 7.04 -12.91
CA GLY A 678 29.84 6.67 -11.50
C GLY A 678 28.72 5.84 -10.87
N ALA A 679 27.73 5.35 -11.64
CA ALA A 679 26.73 4.42 -11.11
C ALA A 679 27.40 3.08 -10.72
N ARG A 680 27.17 2.63 -9.49
CA ARG A 680 27.75 1.37 -8.98
C ARG A 680 26.70 0.47 -8.34
N LEU A 681 25.74 1.07 -7.63
CA LEU A 681 24.69 0.35 -6.93
C LEU A 681 23.32 0.70 -7.54
N PHE A 682 22.80 -0.20 -8.38
CA PHE A 682 21.53 -0.03 -9.08
C PHE A 682 20.39 -0.63 -8.24
N VAL A 683 19.37 0.17 -7.93
CA VAL A 683 18.19 -0.27 -7.19
C VAL A 683 16.98 -0.19 -8.11
N GLU A 684 16.43 -1.33 -8.53
CA GLU A 684 15.19 -1.39 -9.31
C GLU A 684 14.00 -1.05 -8.42
N VAL A 685 13.38 0.10 -8.71
CA VAL A 685 12.26 0.68 -7.98
C VAL A 685 10.97 0.42 -8.74
N GLY A 686 10.41 -0.78 -8.59
CA GLY A 686 9.14 -1.15 -9.23
C GLY A 686 8.58 -2.49 -8.74
N ALA A 687 7.66 -3.05 -9.52
CA ALA A 687 6.89 -4.23 -9.12
C ALA A 687 7.66 -5.55 -9.19
N ASP A 688 8.71 -5.68 -9.99
CA ASP A 688 9.43 -6.94 -10.19
C ASP A 688 10.95 -6.73 -10.14
N ARG A 689 11.71 -7.76 -10.48
CA ARG A 689 13.19 -7.78 -10.52
C ARG A 689 13.77 -7.95 -11.93
N GLN A 690 12.99 -7.64 -12.96
CA GLN A 690 13.37 -7.93 -14.34
C GLN A 690 14.52 -7.05 -14.79
N THR A 691 14.47 -5.76 -14.46
CA THR A 691 15.49 -4.80 -14.89
C THR A 691 16.80 -5.03 -14.15
N SER A 692 16.79 -5.35 -12.86
CA SER A 692 17.98 -5.71 -12.08
C SER A 692 18.65 -6.95 -12.64
N THR A 693 17.88 -7.97 -13.02
CA THR A 693 18.39 -9.19 -13.67
C THR A 693 19.07 -8.89 -15.00
N LEU A 694 18.56 -7.92 -15.78
CA LEU A 694 19.19 -7.47 -17.02
C LEU A 694 20.50 -6.71 -16.74
N ILE A 695 20.50 -5.80 -15.76
CA ILE A 695 21.69 -5.04 -15.36
C ILE A 695 22.81 -5.97 -14.90
N ASP A 696 22.50 -7.00 -14.10
CA ASP A 696 23.48 -7.98 -13.66
C ASP A 696 24.14 -8.68 -14.86
N LYS A 697 23.33 -9.15 -15.83
CA LYS A 697 23.84 -9.78 -17.05
C LYS A 697 24.69 -8.84 -17.90
N ILE A 698 24.24 -7.60 -18.08
CA ILE A 698 24.98 -6.57 -18.81
C ILE A 698 26.31 -6.32 -18.13
N SER A 699 26.31 -6.08 -16.82
CA SER A 699 27.51 -5.81 -16.04
C SER A 699 28.52 -6.96 -16.11
N HIS A 700 28.05 -8.20 -15.98
CA HIS A 700 28.91 -9.38 -16.10
C HIS A 700 29.53 -9.53 -17.50
N ALA A 701 28.81 -9.21 -18.56
CA ALA A 701 29.34 -9.28 -19.93
C ALA A 701 30.44 -8.23 -20.18
N HIS A 702 30.33 -7.04 -19.59
CA HIS A 702 31.29 -5.95 -19.78
C HIS A 702 32.50 -6.03 -18.82
N ALA A 703 32.40 -6.75 -17.70
CA ALA A 703 33.50 -6.95 -16.76
C ALA A 703 34.77 -7.54 -17.40
N GLY A 704 34.64 -8.30 -18.50
CA GLY A 704 35.78 -8.83 -19.26
C GLY A 704 36.38 -7.88 -20.30
N GLN A 705 35.77 -6.72 -20.55
CA GLN A 705 36.16 -5.76 -21.60
C GLN A 705 36.66 -4.41 -21.04
N SER A 706 36.30 -4.08 -19.79
CA SER A 706 36.74 -2.84 -19.13
C SER A 706 38.13 -3.01 -18.49
N THR A 707 39.00 -2.02 -18.68
CA THR A 707 40.27 -1.88 -17.94
C THR A 707 40.08 -1.35 -16.51
N ALA A 708 38.91 -0.75 -16.23
CA ALA A 708 38.46 -0.38 -14.89
C ALA A 708 37.56 -1.50 -14.35
N ASN A 709 38.13 -2.38 -13.55
CA ASN A 709 37.42 -3.44 -12.84
C ASN A 709 36.64 -2.84 -11.64
N GLU A 710 35.61 -2.06 -11.91
CA GLU A 710 34.80 -1.43 -10.86
C GLU A 710 33.46 -2.17 -10.72
N ALA A 711 33.34 -2.94 -9.64
CA ALA A 711 32.20 -3.79 -9.38
C ALA A 711 30.88 -2.99 -9.34
N THR A 712 29.88 -3.49 -10.06
CA THR A 712 28.49 -3.00 -9.99
C THR A 712 27.60 -4.06 -9.34
N VAL A 713 26.51 -3.62 -8.71
CA VAL A 713 25.52 -4.50 -8.08
C VAL A 713 24.12 -4.02 -8.44
N ALA A 714 23.23 -4.93 -8.87
CA ALA A 714 21.82 -4.63 -9.03
C ALA A 714 20.98 -5.27 -7.90
N ILE A 715 20.05 -4.49 -7.33
CA ILE A 715 19.17 -4.88 -6.23
C ILE A 715 17.73 -4.56 -6.67
N ALA A 716 16.82 -5.51 -6.50
CA ALA A 716 15.39 -5.24 -6.70
C ALA A 716 14.68 -4.98 -5.37
N CYS A 717 13.77 -4.00 -5.35
CA CYS A 717 12.91 -3.75 -4.18
C CYS A 717 11.81 -4.79 -4.01
N ASN A 718 11.37 -5.41 -5.11
CA ASN A 718 10.34 -6.44 -5.11
C ASN A 718 10.67 -7.57 -6.10
N ALA A 719 10.02 -8.72 -5.96
CA ALA A 719 10.09 -9.79 -6.94
C ALA A 719 8.71 -10.43 -7.11
N LYS A 720 8.26 -10.61 -8.35
CA LYS A 720 6.98 -11.25 -8.64
C LYS A 720 6.92 -12.66 -8.03
N GLY A 721 5.83 -12.93 -7.31
CA GLY A 721 5.59 -14.21 -6.63
C GLY A 721 6.26 -14.34 -5.26
N ALA A 722 7.06 -13.36 -4.83
CA ALA A 722 7.58 -13.30 -3.46
C ALA A 722 6.68 -12.42 -2.58
N ASP A 723 6.75 -12.63 -1.26
CA ASP A 723 6.17 -11.71 -0.29
C ASP A 723 6.86 -10.34 -0.39
N ALA A 724 6.05 -9.27 -0.47
CA ALA A 724 6.55 -7.92 -0.72
C ALA A 724 7.41 -7.39 0.44
N ILE A 725 7.05 -7.71 1.69
CA ILE A 725 7.82 -7.27 2.86
C ILE A 725 9.15 -8.01 2.95
N THR A 726 9.14 -9.32 2.70
CA THR A 726 10.37 -10.11 2.62
C THR A 726 11.29 -9.60 1.51
N SER A 727 10.75 -9.25 0.35
CA SER A 727 11.54 -8.65 -0.75
C SER A 727 12.14 -7.30 -0.36
N LEU A 728 11.35 -6.44 0.28
CA LEU A 728 11.81 -5.14 0.79
C LEU A 728 12.91 -5.32 1.83
N LEU A 729 12.76 -6.23 2.79
CA LEU A 729 13.80 -6.51 3.79
C LEU A 729 15.08 -7.04 3.14
N LYS A 730 14.99 -7.89 2.11
CA LYS A 730 16.17 -8.33 1.34
C LYS A 730 16.84 -7.18 0.58
N CYS A 731 16.07 -6.21 0.09
CA CYS A 731 16.61 -4.99 -0.50
C CYS A 731 17.37 -4.18 0.56
N LEU A 732 16.72 -3.87 1.68
CA LEU A 732 17.31 -3.12 2.80
C LEU A 732 18.55 -3.82 3.37
N ALA A 733 18.54 -5.14 3.53
CA ALA A 733 19.69 -5.91 4.01
C ALA A 733 20.93 -5.68 3.15
N GLN A 734 20.75 -5.73 1.82
CA GLN A 734 21.84 -5.51 0.87
C GLN A 734 22.33 -4.06 0.93
N LEU A 735 21.41 -3.08 0.98
CA LEU A 735 21.76 -1.66 1.12
C LEU A 735 22.54 -1.39 2.43
N ILE A 736 22.14 -1.98 3.55
CA ILE A 736 22.87 -1.92 4.82
C ILE A 736 24.27 -2.52 4.67
N SER A 737 24.41 -3.68 4.02
CA SER A 737 25.73 -4.29 3.81
C SER A 737 26.66 -3.44 2.95
N HIS A 738 26.08 -2.69 2.00
CA HIS A 738 26.79 -1.71 1.18
C HIS A 738 26.97 -0.36 1.87
N ARG A 739 26.56 -0.20 3.13
CA ARG A 739 26.67 1.05 3.92
C ARG A 739 25.93 2.24 3.32
N VAL A 740 24.82 1.99 2.63
CA VAL A 740 23.92 3.07 2.18
C VAL A 740 23.24 3.69 3.40
N PRO A 741 23.32 5.02 3.61
CA PRO A 741 22.60 5.69 4.69
C PRO A 741 21.09 5.49 4.56
N LEU A 742 20.45 4.98 5.60
CA LEU A 742 19.01 4.79 5.67
C LEU A 742 18.50 4.82 7.12
N SER A 743 17.20 5.05 7.28
CA SER A 743 16.52 5.05 8.57
C SER A 743 16.08 3.64 8.97
N LEU A 744 16.50 3.18 10.14
CA LEU A 744 16.01 1.94 10.76
C LEU A 744 14.75 2.15 11.61
N ALA A 745 14.31 3.40 11.80
CA ALA A 745 13.15 3.72 12.62
C ALA A 745 11.86 2.96 12.24
N PRO A 746 11.56 2.69 10.95
CA PRO A 746 10.39 1.89 10.57
C PRO A 746 10.43 0.44 11.08
N LEU A 747 11.62 -0.13 11.32
CA LEU A 747 11.76 -1.47 11.90
C LEU A 747 11.62 -1.46 13.42
N ILE A 748 11.98 -0.35 14.08
CA ILE A 748 12.02 -0.23 15.54
C ILE A 748 10.66 0.19 16.11
N LYS A 749 10.02 1.22 15.54
CA LYS A 749 8.83 1.86 16.13
C LYS A 749 7.66 0.88 16.41
N PRO A 750 7.27 -0.01 15.49
CA PRO A 750 6.20 -0.96 15.76
C PRO A 750 6.53 -1.98 16.86
N LEU A 751 7.83 -2.25 17.09
CA LEU A 751 8.28 -3.12 18.18
C LEU A 751 8.06 -2.45 19.54
N SER A 752 8.18 -1.12 19.60
CA SER A 752 8.02 -0.30 20.80
C SER A 752 6.56 -0.01 21.15
N THR A 753 5.66 0.09 20.17
CA THR A 753 4.22 0.36 20.38
C THR A 753 3.43 -0.88 20.81
N ASN A 754 3.99 -2.07 20.62
CA ASN A 754 3.38 -3.34 21.04
C ASN A 754 3.77 -3.75 22.47
N ALA A 755 4.58 -2.95 23.20
CA ALA A 755 4.70 -3.12 24.65
C ALA A 755 3.52 -2.52 25.37
N ALA A 756 2.90 -3.38 26.17
CA ALA A 756 1.94 -3.12 27.23
C ALA A 756 0.49 -2.86 26.78
N PRO A 757 -0.48 -3.63 27.31
CA PRO A 757 -1.84 -3.15 27.43
C PRO A 757 -1.89 -2.03 28.48
N LEU A 758 -2.65 -0.98 28.20
CA LEU A 758 -3.24 -0.12 29.23
C LEU A 758 -4.28 -0.97 29.99
N SER A 759 -3.81 -1.77 30.95
CA SER A 759 -4.68 -2.43 31.93
C SER A 759 -3.98 -2.42 33.28
N SER A 760 -4.60 -1.69 34.20
CA SER A 760 -4.29 -1.58 35.63
C SER A 760 -2.88 -1.09 36.00
N ALA A 761 -2.64 0.22 35.83
CA ALA A 761 -1.73 0.90 36.76
C ALA A 761 -2.46 1.04 38.11
N VAL A 762 -1.97 0.26 39.07
CA VAL A 762 -2.28 0.32 40.50
C VAL A 762 -2.23 1.78 41.00
N SER A 763 -3.19 2.14 41.84
CA SER A 763 -3.28 3.41 42.57
C SER A 763 -1.96 3.88 43.19
N PRO A 764 -1.77 5.20 43.37
CA PRO A 764 -0.55 5.77 43.91
C PRO A 764 -0.46 5.49 45.42
N GLN A 765 0.66 4.92 45.86
CA GLN A 765 1.07 5.01 47.26
C GLN A 765 2.52 5.47 47.36
N GLY A 766 2.67 6.66 47.95
CA GLY A 766 3.82 7.00 48.78
C GLY A 766 4.97 7.71 48.09
N GLU A 767 4.91 9.04 48.03
CA GLU A 767 6.09 9.82 48.41
C GLU A 767 6.40 9.52 49.89
N PRO A 768 7.69 9.49 50.26
CA PRO A 768 8.16 10.63 51.06
C PRO A 768 9.57 11.11 50.70
N GLN A 769 9.65 12.45 50.62
CA GLN A 769 10.79 13.39 50.65
C GLN A 769 11.90 13.30 49.60
#